data_AF-A0A2P4NQB7-F1
#
_entry.id   AF-A0A2P4NQB7-F1
#
_cell.length_a   1.000
_cell.length_b   1.000
_cell.length_c   1.000
_cell.angle_alpha   90.00
_cell.angle_beta   90.00
_cell.angle_gamma   90.00
#
_symmetry.space_group_name_H-M   'P 1'
#
loop_
_entity.id
_entity.type
_entity.pdbx_description
1 polymer ?
#
loop_
_entity_poly.entity_id
_entity_poly.type
_entity_poly.pdbx_seq_one_letter_code
_entity_poly.pdbx_strand_id
1 'polypeptide(L)'
;MDVIPVRVGFLFAAELTEEQRVAFEWAESIASVETISLDAVATGETDLSEFDVLWWHSDRHVDADLRALAAECVPALDAYLGDGGGLLLTLNALSAVDALGIDSVAPDAVGTENSPHPTGLLTKSIHADHPLFDGFDTLGVHLQPPEAPRPFARYEHVLPENGQVLASTLHGDDFLVALKSVVAWDRGAGAGAVYGIGAEVSFLTHHGNDFETMGANEHLLRNALAVLGGPAHRRPSFTDRPADAEGFAAMRERLGDDHHRPRYHLAGPANWLNDPNGVIQYDGTYHLFYQYNPGGPFHGSIHWGHATSEDLLHWVDQPVALAPDQDGPDRDGCWSGCAVVDDEGVPTIIYTGGRDHHQLPCLATTSDPLLRSWDKASDNPVIESAPDDLDILGTDDWAAEFRDHAVWKVGDDWYQLIGSALAGVGGVALLYRSPDLREWEYVGPLLSGTEGHGTVWECPELLDFGDHQLLHVSNYEDVRYFVGTADLDAPEFAVEREGLLDYGDFYAPQSTVADDGRALAWGWVKETRGVHAQWDAGWSGLLSLPRELSVNADGEFRQRPAGELADLRGRHVGLDGRALGAGEYAPLDLSGNAYELAVDVAVEGDATFELGLFESPTLAERTVLRYDGDRVTVDREQSTRPHDADREPRSMPVEGDSVSLRVFVDCSVVEVFADDQRCLTTRVYPTRADADGVSVALRRGEGGGRVDVRSLDAWELDATFEARKRA
;
A
#
# COMPACT_ATOMS: atom_id res chain seq x y z
N MET A 1 -29.40 22.81 -22.95
CA MET A 1 -27.98 22.49 -22.76
C MET A 1 -27.26 23.81 -22.64
N ASP A 2 -26.65 24.05 -21.48
CA ASP A 2 -25.83 25.25 -21.30
C ASP A 2 -24.56 25.07 -22.12
N VAL A 3 -24.32 25.99 -23.06
CA VAL A 3 -23.12 26.02 -23.90
C VAL A 3 -21.93 26.33 -22.99
N ILE A 4 -20.90 25.50 -23.00
CA ILE A 4 -19.64 25.79 -22.29
C ILE A 4 -18.83 26.79 -23.12
N PRO A 5 -18.33 27.89 -22.51
CA PRO A 5 -17.65 28.96 -23.24
C PRO A 5 -16.19 28.58 -23.53
N VAL A 6 -15.98 27.47 -24.24
CA VAL A 6 -14.66 26.96 -24.66
C VAL A 6 -14.64 26.73 -26.16
N ARG A 7 -13.50 27.00 -26.79
CA ARG A 7 -13.21 26.66 -28.17
C ARG A 7 -12.37 25.38 -28.22
N VAL A 8 -12.92 24.34 -28.85
CA VAL A 8 -12.35 22.99 -28.90
C VAL A 8 -11.72 22.73 -30.27
N GLY A 9 -10.45 22.33 -30.29
CA GLY A 9 -9.80 21.77 -31.48
C GLY A 9 -9.94 20.25 -31.48
N PHE A 10 -10.83 19.71 -32.31
CA PHE A 10 -11.07 18.27 -32.41
C PHE A 10 -10.05 17.62 -33.35
N LEU A 11 -9.08 16.90 -32.77
CA LEU A 11 -7.95 16.31 -33.47
C LEU A 11 -8.34 15.00 -34.14
N PHE A 12 -7.90 14.81 -35.39
CA PHE A 12 -8.08 13.56 -36.12
C PHE A 12 -6.84 13.22 -36.97
N ALA A 13 -6.68 11.96 -37.33
CA ALA A 13 -5.57 11.50 -38.16
C ALA A 13 -5.80 11.84 -39.65
N ALA A 14 -6.33 10.89 -40.43
CA ALA A 14 -6.59 11.07 -41.86
C ALA A 14 -8.05 11.44 -42.16
N GLU A 15 -9.00 10.72 -41.57
CA GLU A 15 -10.43 10.94 -41.71
C GLU A 15 -11.14 10.61 -40.39
N LEU A 16 -12.27 11.27 -40.13
CA LEU A 16 -13.10 10.93 -38.98
C LEU A 16 -13.73 9.55 -39.18
N THR A 17 -13.65 8.69 -38.16
CA THR A 17 -14.43 7.47 -38.05
C THR A 17 -15.91 7.77 -37.82
N GLU A 18 -16.76 6.76 -37.84
CA GLU A 18 -18.17 6.97 -37.48
C GLU A 18 -18.30 7.42 -36.01
N GLU A 19 -17.53 6.81 -35.12
CA GLU A 19 -17.45 7.16 -33.69
C GLU A 19 -17.01 8.61 -33.49
N GLN A 20 -15.92 9.01 -34.15
CA GLN A 20 -15.42 10.39 -34.10
C GLN A 20 -16.41 11.42 -34.67
N ARG A 21 -17.21 11.07 -35.68
CA ARG A 21 -18.25 11.97 -36.21
C ARG A 21 -19.35 12.20 -35.18
N VAL A 22 -19.82 11.15 -34.50
CA VAL A 22 -20.86 11.29 -33.46
C VAL A 22 -20.31 12.08 -32.26
N ALA A 23 -19.08 11.80 -31.83
CA ALA A 23 -18.40 12.58 -30.79
C ALA A 23 -18.28 14.07 -31.16
N PHE A 24 -17.92 14.37 -32.42
CA PHE A 24 -17.83 15.73 -32.94
C PHE A 24 -19.20 16.44 -32.97
N GLU A 25 -20.25 15.78 -33.47
CA GLU A 25 -21.62 16.32 -33.51
C GLU A 25 -22.15 16.60 -32.09
N TRP A 26 -21.84 15.73 -31.13
CA TRP A 26 -22.14 15.99 -29.72
C TRP A 26 -21.41 17.23 -29.20
N ALA A 27 -20.12 17.35 -29.49
CA ALA A 27 -19.30 18.48 -29.06
C ALA A 27 -19.82 19.82 -29.61
N GLU A 28 -20.22 19.87 -30.89
CA GLU A 28 -20.83 21.05 -31.53
C GLU A 28 -22.15 21.48 -30.84
N SER A 29 -22.85 20.54 -30.20
CA SER A 29 -24.08 20.84 -29.47
C SER A 29 -23.84 21.57 -28.14
N ILE A 30 -22.60 21.57 -27.63
CA ILE A 30 -22.24 22.11 -26.30
C ILE A 30 -21.13 23.17 -26.32
N ALA A 31 -20.32 23.26 -27.37
CA ALA A 31 -19.14 24.13 -27.46
C ALA A 31 -18.90 24.64 -28.89
N SER A 32 -17.95 25.58 -29.05
CA SER A 32 -17.44 25.95 -30.39
C SER A 32 -16.36 24.97 -30.79
N VAL A 33 -16.56 24.17 -31.84
CA VAL A 33 -15.64 23.07 -32.21
C VAL A 33 -15.17 23.23 -33.65
N GLU A 34 -13.89 22.95 -33.89
CA GLU A 34 -13.28 22.93 -35.23
C GLU A 34 -12.40 21.68 -35.36
N THR A 35 -12.42 21.03 -36.52
CA THR A 35 -11.56 19.86 -36.76
C THR A 35 -10.17 20.27 -37.19
N ILE A 36 -9.15 19.57 -36.67
CA ILE A 36 -7.74 19.82 -36.98
C ILE A 36 -7.08 18.47 -37.27
N SER A 37 -6.46 18.30 -38.43
CA SER A 37 -5.71 17.07 -38.69
C SER A 37 -4.38 17.08 -37.95
N LEU A 38 -3.90 15.92 -37.50
CA LEU A 38 -2.57 15.79 -36.91
C LEU A 38 -1.47 16.23 -37.88
N ASP A 39 -1.63 16.02 -39.19
CA ASP A 39 -0.73 16.58 -40.21
C ASP A 39 -0.64 18.12 -40.15
N ALA A 40 -1.76 18.81 -39.93
CA ALA A 40 -1.77 20.27 -39.82
C ALA A 40 -1.08 20.74 -38.52
N VAL A 41 -1.18 19.96 -37.44
CA VAL A 41 -0.44 20.19 -36.20
C VAL A 41 1.06 19.98 -36.41
N ALA A 42 1.45 18.86 -37.00
CA ALA A 42 2.85 18.50 -37.27
C ALA A 42 3.56 19.51 -38.19
N THR A 43 2.85 20.03 -39.19
CA THR A 43 3.38 21.03 -40.14
C THR A 43 3.31 22.47 -39.64
N GLY A 44 2.61 22.73 -38.53
CA GLY A 44 2.39 24.08 -37.99
C GLY A 44 1.48 24.95 -38.88
N GLU A 45 0.60 24.33 -39.67
CA GLU A 45 -0.36 25.05 -40.52
C GLU A 45 -1.51 25.69 -39.71
N THR A 46 -1.74 25.20 -38.50
CA THR A 46 -2.79 25.67 -37.59
C THR A 46 -2.19 26.38 -36.37
N ASP A 47 -2.73 27.56 -36.03
CA ASP A 47 -2.41 28.25 -34.78
C ASP A 47 -3.21 27.63 -33.63
N LEU A 48 -2.56 26.81 -32.81
CA LEU A 48 -3.20 26.12 -31.69
C LEU A 48 -3.64 27.09 -30.56
N SER A 49 -3.07 28.30 -30.49
CA SER A 49 -3.43 29.29 -29.46
C SER A 49 -4.86 29.82 -29.60
N GLU A 50 -5.52 29.54 -30.73
CA GLU A 50 -6.92 29.83 -30.95
C GLU A 50 -7.89 28.93 -30.17
N PHE A 51 -7.41 27.83 -29.58
CA PHE A 51 -8.21 26.80 -28.92
C PHE A 51 -7.93 26.75 -27.42
N ASP A 52 -8.99 26.72 -26.61
CA ASP A 52 -8.85 26.58 -25.15
C ASP A 52 -8.50 25.13 -24.77
N VAL A 53 -8.99 24.16 -25.54
CA VAL A 53 -8.72 22.73 -25.36
C VAL A 53 -8.60 22.02 -26.70
N LEU A 54 -7.61 21.15 -26.85
CA LEU A 54 -7.51 20.19 -27.93
C LEU A 54 -8.06 18.84 -27.45
N TRP A 55 -8.83 18.16 -28.29
CA TRP A 55 -9.38 16.85 -27.98
C TRP A 55 -9.03 15.85 -29.07
N TRP A 56 -8.20 14.87 -28.74
CA TRP A 56 -7.97 13.70 -29.59
C TRP A 56 -8.77 12.50 -29.07
N HIS A 57 -9.80 12.13 -29.81
CA HIS A 57 -10.62 10.94 -29.57
C HIS A 57 -10.26 9.87 -30.60
N SER A 58 -9.90 8.65 -30.19
CA SER A 58 -9.56 7.59 -31.15
C SER A 58 -10.17 6.24 -30.79
N ASP A 59 -11.15 5.79 -31.56
CA ASP A 59 -11.70 4.43 -31.52
C ASP A 59 -10.79 3.40 -32.18
N ARG A 60 -9.81 3.86 -32.98
CA ARG A 60 -8.81 3.02 -33.63
C ARG A 60 -7.52 2.94 -32.82
N HIS A 61 -6.87 1.79 -32.90
CA HIS A 61 -5.52 1.61 -32.35
C HIS A 61 -4.53 2.60 -32.97
N VAL A 62 -3.62 3.13 -32.16
CA VAL A 62 -2.58 4.06 -32.60
C VAL A 62 -1.36 3.25 -33.06
N ASP A 63 -1.37 2.87 -34.33
CA ASP A 63 -0.29 2.09 -34.95
C ASP A 63 1.02 2.89 -35.10
N ALA A 64 2.08 2.22 -35.56
CA ALA A 64 3.41 2.81 -35.68
C ALA A 64 3.46 4.07 -36.56
N ASP A 65 2.68 4.12 -37.64
CA ASP A 65 2.64 5.27 -38.55
C ASP A 65 1.97 6.47 -37.87
N LEU A 66 0.85 6.22 -37.17
CA LEU A 66 0.15 7.27 -36.42
C LEU A 66 0.95 7.76 -35.21
N ARG A 67 1.70 6.86 -34.56
CA ARG A 67 2.64 7.24 -33.49
C ARG A 67 3.78 8.11 -34.01
N ALA A 68 4.33 7.80 -35.19
CA ALA A 68 5.33 8.64 -35.82
C ALA A 68 4.78 10.05 -36.13
N LEU A 69 3.55 10.13 -36.65
CA LEU A 69 2.88 11.41 -36.88
C LEU A 69 2.61 12.17 -35.57
N ALA A 70 2.20 11.48 -34.51
CA ALA A 70 2.03 12.08 -33.18
C ALA A 70 3.35 12.65 -32.64
N ALA A 71 4.47 11.96 -32.86
CA ALA A 71 5.81 12.45 -32.50
C ALA A 71 6.22 13.72 -33.25
N GLU A 72 5.78 13.88 -34.50
CA GLU A 72 5.99 15.13 -35.26
C GLU A 72 5.16 16.30 -34.70
N CYS A 73 4.07 16.04 -33.97
CA CYS A 73 3.24 17.06 -33.34
C CYS A 73 3.82 17.62 -32.03
N VAL A 74 4.80 16.94 -31.41
CA VAL A 74 5.35 17.27 -30.09
C VAL A 74 5.75 18.75 -29.97
N PRO A 75 6.52 19.36 -30.90
CA PRO A 75 6.93 20.75 -30.74
C PRO A 75 5.76 21.75 -30.67
N ALA A 76 4.69 21.50 -31.44
CA ALA A 76 3.51 22.35 -31.45
C ALA A 76 2.66 22.14 -30.18
N LEU A 77 2.49 20.89 -29.75
CA LEU A 77 1.75 20.55 -28.54
C LEU A 77 2.47 21.00 -27.27
N ASP A 78 3.79 20.89 -27.20
CA ASP A 78 4.60 21.39 -26.09
C ASP A 78 4.47 22.91 -25.94
N ALA A 79 4.51 23.66 -27.06
CA ALA A 79 4.29 25.09 -27.04
C ALA A 79 2.87 25.43 -26.56
N TYR A 80 1.86 24.75 -27.10
CA TYR A 80 0.46 24.91 -26.73
C TYR A 80 0.20 24.64 -25.24
N LEU A 81 0.70 23.52 -24.73
CA LEU A 81 0.61 23.17 -23.31
C LEU A 81 1.44 24.12 -22.46
N GLY A 82 2.63 24.55 -22.90
CA GLY A 82 3.45 25.53 -22.21
C GLY A 82 2.75 26.89 -22.00
N ASP A 83 1.88 27.27 -22.94
CA ASP A 83 1.07 28.49 -22.89
C ASP A 83 -0.25 28.35 -22.09
N GLY A 84 -0.45 27.20 -21.43
CA GLY A 84 -1.60 26.96 -20.57
C GLY A 84 -2.75 26.20 -21.24
N GLY A 85 -2.57 25.71 -22.47
CA GLY A 85 -3.59 24.93 -23.20
C GLY A 85 -3.98 23.62 -22.52
N GLY A 86 -5.17 23.11 -22.82
CA GLY A 86 -5.65 21.82 -22.32
C GLY A 86 -5.63 20.73 -23.39
N LEU A 87 -5.21 19.51 -23.06
CA LEU A 87 -5.30 18.37 -23.98
C LEU A 87 -6.16 17.26 -23.37
N LEU A 88 -7.17 16.81 -24.11
CA LEU A 88 -7.99 15.67 -23.77
C LEU A 88 -7.66 14.51 -24.72
N LEU A 89 -7.26 13.36 -24.17
CA LEU A 89 -7.04 12.12 -24.90
C LEU A 89 -8.12 11.13 -24.47
N THR A 90 -8.91 10.58 -25.40
CA THR A 90 -9.91 9.57 -25.07
C THR A 90 -9.81 8.31 -25.91
N LEU A 91 -10.21 7.18 -25.30
CA LEU A 91 -10.06 5.83 -25.85
C LEU A 91 -8.59 5.53 -26.20
N ASN A 92 -8.31 4.98 -27.38
CA ASN A 92 -6.95 4.61 -27.79
C ASN A 92 -6.00 5.80 -27.93
N ALA A 93 -6.47 7.05 -27.99
CA ALA A 93 -5.59 8.21 -28.07
C ALA A 93 -4.66 8.29 -26.84
N LEU A 94 -5.10 7.78 -25.68
CA LEU A 94 -4.28 7.70 -24.49
C LEU A 94 -3.04 6.80 -24.68
N SER A 95 -3.08 5.82 -25.59
CA SER A 95 -1.91 4.96 -25.88
C SER A 95 -0.73 5.71 -26.51
N ALA A 96 -0.93 6.96 -26.96
CA ALA A 96 0.06 7.76 -27.64
C ALA A 96 0.79 8.77 -26.73
N VAL A 97 0.59 8.74 -25.40
CA VAL A 97 1.17 9.73 -24.48
C VAL A 97 2.69 9.87 -24.59
N ASP A 98 3.40 8.78 -24.81
CA ASP A 98 4.85 8.77 -25.03
C ASP A 98 5.25 9.33 -26.39
N ALA A 99 4.54 8.94 -27.44
CA ALA A 99 4.72 9.51 -28.77
C ALA A 99 4.41 11.02 -28.78
N LEU A 100 3.49 11.49 -27.94
CA LEU A 100 3.12 12.90 -27.77
C LEU A 100 4.04 13.66 -26.81
N GLY A 101 5.04 13.02 -26.20
CA GLY A 101 5.95 13.67 -25.25
C GLY A 101 5.29 14.08 -23.92
N ILE A 102 4.12 13.51 -23.60
CA ILE A 102 3.33 13.80 -22.40
C ILE A 102 3.91 13.07 -21.19
N ASP A 103 4.19 11.78 -21.36
CA ASP A 103 4.72 10.87 -20.33
C ASP A 103 5.60 9.82 -21.02
N SER A 104 6.72 9.40 -20.42
CA SER A 104 7.56 8.35 -21.00
C SER A 104 6.89 6.98 -21.00
N VAL A 105 5.92 6.76 -20.10
CA VAL A 105 5.25 5.48 -19.92
C VAL A 105 3.86 5.51 -20.56
N ALA A 106 3.67 4.71 -21.61
CA ALA A 106 2.37 4.49 -22.22
C ALA A 106 1.57 3.39 -21.50
N PRO A 107 0.22 3.38 -21.64
CA PRO A 107 -0.61 2.26 -21.23
C PRO A 107 -0.11 0.92 -21.78
N ASP A 108 -0.02 -0.08 -20.92
CA ASP A 108 0.42 -1.45 -21.26
C ASP A 108 -0.71 -2.36 -21.74
N ALA A 109 -1.98 -1.93 -21.60
CA ALA A 109 -3.14 -2.63 -22.13
C ALA A 109 -3.94 -1.74 -23.09
N VAL A 110 -4.03 -2.15 -24.36
CA VAL A 110 -4.77 -1.45 -25.41
C VAL A 110 -5.54 -2.47 -26.25
N GLY A 111 -6.83 -2.25 -26.47
CA GLY A 111 -7.64 -3.22 -27.20
C GLY A 111 -9.09 -2.84 -27.39
N THR A 112 -9.93 -3.86 -27.53
CA THR A 112 -11.38 -3.73 -27.58
C THR A 112 -11.98 -4.82 -26.72
N GLU A 113 -12.87 -4.45 -25.80
CA GLU A 113 -13.53 -5.39 -24.90
C GLU A 113 -15.06 -5.35 -25.03
N ASN A 114 -15.69 -6.44 -24.60
CA ASN A 114 -17.13 -6.58 -24.48
C ASN A 114 -17.42 -7.10 -23.07
N SER A 115 -18.02 -6.26 -22.23
CA SER A 115 -18.44 -6.67 -20.89
C SER A 115 -19.92 -7.09 -20.90
N PRO A 116 -20.29 -8.21 -20.26
CA PRO A 116 -21.70 -8.56 -20.06
C PRO A 116 -22.41 -7.65 -19.03
N HIS A 117 -21.67 -6.79 -18.35
CA HIS A 117 -22.16 -5.85 -17.36
C HIS A 117 -21.97 -4.40 -17.83
N PRO A 118 -22.74 -3.43 -17.31
CA PRO A 118 -22.41 -2.02 -17.48
C PRO A 118 -20.97 -1.76 -17.02
N THR A 119 -20.27 -0.87 -17.69
CA THR A 119 -18.90 -0.49 -17.31
C THR A 119 -18.82 1.01 -17.06
N GLY A 120 -17.80 1.44 -16.36
CA GLY A 120 -17.57 2.84 -16.10
C GLY A 120 -16.34 3.08 -15.27
N LEU A 121 -16.33 4.24 -14.59
CA LEU A 121 -15.19 4.66 -13.78
C LEU A 121 -15.43 4.36 -12.30
N LEU A 122 -14.31 4.16 -11.62
CA LEU A 122 -14.20 4.04 -10.19
C LEU A 122 -13.19 5.11 -9.71
N THR A 123 -13.70 6.24 -9.25
CA THR A 123 -12.90 7.39 -8.78
C THR A 123 -12.17 7.06 -7.49
N LYS A 124 -10.88 7.43 -7.37
CA LYS A 124 -10.16 7.33 -6.09
C LYS A 124 -10.80 8.28 -5.09
N SER A 125 -11.05 7.83 -3.86
CA SER A 125 -11.66 8.69 -2.83
C SER A 125 -10.88 9.97 -2.55
N ILE A 126 -9.53 9.89 -2.60
CA ILE A 126 -8.67 11.06 -2.49
C ILE A 126 -8.84 12.05 -3.64
N HIS A 127 -9.54 11.72 -4.72
CA HIS A 127 -9.87 12.61 -5.85
C HIS A 127 -11.38 12.84 -5.99
N ALA A 128 -12.18 12.52 -4.97
CA ALA A 128 -13.65 12.61 -5.06
C ALA A 128 -14.18 14.04 -5.34
N ASP A 129 -13.45 15.08 -4.90
CA ASP A 129 -13.75 16.49 -5.15
C ASP A 129 -13.06 17.05 -6.41
N HIS A 130 -12.39 16.20 -7.21
CA HIS A 130 -11.76 16.64 -8.44
C HIS A 130 -12.85 17.10 -9.43
N PRO A 131 -12.77 18.30 -10.04
CA PRO A 131 -13.84 18.87 -10.88
C PRO A 131 -14.26 18.03 -12.09
N LEU A 132 -13.41 17.07 -12.51
CA LEU A 132 -13.77 16.06 -13.49
C LEU A 132 -15.01 15.26 -13.07
N PHE A 133 -15.16 15.00 -11.77
CA PHE A 133 -16.23 14.17 -11.20
C PHE A 133 -17.36 14.98 -10.56
N ASP A 134 -17.33 16.32 -10.67
CA ASP A 134 -18.37 17.20 -10.14
C ASP A 134 -19.75 16.76 -10.64
N GLY A 135 -20.70 16.54 -9.73
CA GLY A 135 -22.07 16.13 -10.05
C GLY A 135 -22.32 14.61 -10.05
N PHE A 136 -21.32 13.80 -9.72
CA PHE A 136 -21.51 12.40 -9.35
C PHE A 136 -21.58 12.25 -7.82
N ASP A 137 -22.57 11.51 -7.33
CA ASP A 137 -22.82 11.34 -5.89
C ASP A 137 -22.07 10.15 -5.28
N THR A 138 -21.42 9.33 -6.11
CA THR A 138 -20.72 8.08 -5.73
C THR A 138 -19.36 7.99 -6.41
N LEU A 139 -18.43 7.23 -5.81
CA LEU A 139 -17.12 6.99 -6.41
C LEU A 139 -17.19 6.12 -7.68
N GLY A 140 -18.14 5.18 -7.73
CA GLY A 140 -18.41 4.36 -8.91
C GLY A 140 -19.52 4.96 -9.76
N VAL A 141 -19.30 5.08 -11.07
CA VAL A 141 -20.29 5.59 -12.03
C VAL A 141 -20.25 4.73 -13.29
N HIS A 142 -21.38 4.14 -13.69
CA HIS A 142 -21.51 3.47 -14.98
C HIS A 142 -21.63 4.49 -16.11
N LEU A 143 -20.81 4.32 -17.13
CA LEU A 143 -20.72 5.22 -18.29
C LEU A 143 -21.08 4.52 -19.58
N GLN A 144 -21.13 3.19 -19.60
CA GLN A 144 -21.40 2.41 -20.80
C GLN A 144 -22.33 1.22 -20.53
N PRO A 145 -23.30 0.92 -21.42
CA PRO A 145 -24.23 -0.19 -21.27
C PRO A 145 -23.53 -1.56 -21.43
N PRO A 146 -24.15 -2.68 -20.99
CA PRO A 146 -23.60 -4.03 -21.22
C PRO A 146 -23.57 -4.39 -22.73
N GLU A 147 -22.73 -5.37 -23.07
CA GLU A 147 -22.62 -6.04 -24.38
C GLU A 147 -22.25 -5.14 -25.59
N ALA A 148 -21.76 -3.93 -25.33
CA ALA A 148 -21.25 -3.02 -26.35
C ALA A 148 -19.72 -3.19 -26.57
N PRO A 149 -19.24 -3.29 -27.82
CA PRO A 149 -17.81 -3.27 -28.14
C PRO A 149 -17.19 -1.93 -27.82
N ARG A 150 -16.13 -1.92 -27.01
CA ARG A 150 -15.50 -0.70 -26.50
C ARG A 150 -14.01 -0.73 -26.72
N PRO A 151 -13.45 0.20 -27.52
CA PRO A 151 -12.02 0.43 -27.54
C PRO A 151 -11.54 0.89 -26.17
N PHE A 152 -10.35 0.48 -25.74
CA PHE A 152 -9.77 0.95 -24.50
C PHE A 152 -8.24 1.06 -24.60
N ALA A 153 -7.68 1.96 -23.80
CA ALA A 153 -6.29 2.01 -23.40
C ALA A 153 -6.25 2.26 -21.89
N ARG A 154 -5.49 1.48 -21.13
CA ARG A 154 -5.39 1.61 -19.67
C ARG A 154 -4.08 1.04 -19.14
N TYR A 155 -3.69 1.50 -17.97
CA TYR A 155 -2.54 0.95 -17.26
C TYR A 155 -3.01 -0.24 -16.42
N GLU A 156 -2.33 -1.38 -16.52
CA GLU A 156 -2.66 -2.59 -15.74
C GLU A 156 -1.48 -2.97 -14.83
N HIS A 157 -0.31 -3.24 -15.41
CA HIS A 157 0.88 -3.70 -14.68
C HIS A 157 1.86 -2.58 -14.34
N VAL A 158 1.97 -1.56 -15.21
CA VAL A 158 2.83 -0.39 -14.97
C VAL A 158 2.02 0.83 -14.53
N LEU A 159 2.69 1.88 -14.10
CA LEU A 159 2.09 3.19 -13.84
C LEU A 159 2.72 4.23 -14.77
N PRO A 160 1.99 5.31 -15.12
CA PRO A 160 2.60 6.45 -15.80
C PRO A 160 3.78 7.00 -14.97
N GLU A 161 4.80 7.58 -15.60
CA GLU A 161 5.95 8.12 -14.88
C GLU A 161 5.52 9.33 -14.03
N ASN A 162 4.85 10.28 -14.67
CA ASN A 162 4.46 11.57 -14.08
C ASN A 162 2.94 11.71 -13.94
N GLY A 163 2.18 10.85 -14.63
CA GLY A 163 0.73 10.88 -14.60
C GLY A 163 0.16 10.51 -13.24
N GLN A 164 -0.89 11.22 -12.83
CA GLN A 164 -1.68 10.90 -11.66
C GLN A 164 -2.88 10.05 -12.06
N VAL A 165 -3.04 8.89 -11.43
CA VAL A 165 -4.26 8.07 -11.58
C VAL A 165 -5.41 8.74 -10.83
N LEU A 166 -6.48 9.10 -11.54
CA LEU A 166 -7.68 9.67 -10.93
C LEU A 166 -8.78 8.62 -10.68
N ALA A 167 -8.91 7.65 -11.60
CA ALA A 167 -9.92 6.60 -11.52
C ALA A 167 -9.47 5.30 -12.18
N SER A 168 -10.01 4.18 -11.67
CA SER A 168 -9.92 2.84 -12.24
C SER A 168 -11.24 2.42 -12.88
N THR A 169 -11.39 1.15 -13.26
CA THR A 169 -12.58 0.64 -13.96
C THR A 169 -13.56 -0.04 -13.01
N LEU A 170 -14.86 0.14 -13.30
CA LEU A 170 -15.98 -0.51 -12.65
C LEU A 170 -16.70 -1.42 -13.66
N HIS A 171 -16.92 -2.71 -13.35
CA HIS A 171 -17.73 -3.63 -14.15
C HIS A 171 -18.92 -4.12 -13.32
N GLY A 172 -20.14 -3.68 -13.62
CA GLY A 172 -21.28 -3.91 -12.72
C GLY A 172 -20.96 -3.33 -11.33
N ASP A 173 -20.97 -4.18 -10.31
CA ASP A 173 -20.59 -3.78 -8.94
C ASP A 173 -19.13 -4.16 -8.58
N ASP A 174 -18.39 -4.75 -9.53
CA ASP A 174 -17.03 -5.24 -9.33
C ASP A 174 -16.01 -4.11 -9.52
N PHE A 175 -15.20 -3.88 -8.48
CA PHE A 175 -14.13 -2.89 -8.49
C PHE A 175 -12.89 -3.50 -9.15
N LEU A 176 -12.60 -3.11 -10.40
CA LEU A 176 -11.41 -3.55 -11.12
C LEU A 176 -10.28 -2.53 -10.91
N VAL A 177 -9.84 -2.44 -9.66
CA VAL A 177 -8.86 -1.43 -9.18
C VAL A 177 -7.51 -1.47 -9.92
N ALA A 178 -7.14 -2.63 -10.46
CA ALA A 178 -5.91 -2.78 -11.24
C ALA A 178 -5.98 -2.11 -12.62
N LEU A 179 -7.18 -1.80 -13.12
CA LEU A 179 -7.43 -1.28 -14.46
C LEU A 179 -7.53 0.26 -14.41
N LYS A 180 -6.40 0.96 -14.45
CA LYS A 180 -6.37 2.43 -14.29
C LYS A 180 -6.63 3.11 -15.65
N SER A 181 -7.81 3.70 -15.79
CA SER A 181 -8.33 4.19 -17.07
C SER A 181 -8.43 5.71 -17.18
N VAL A 182 -8.31 6.44 -16.06
CA VAL A 182 -8.33 7.91 -16.04
C VAL A 182 -7.06 8.44 -15.38
N VAL A 183 -6.31 9.23 -16.15
CA VAL A 183 -5.01 9.78 -15.74
C VAL A 183 -4.95 11.27 -16.05
N ALA A 184 -4.34 12.04 -15.17
CA ALA A 184 -4.10 13.47 -15.36
C ALA A 184 -2.60 13.79 -15.31
N TRP A 185 -2.18 14.73 -16.14
CA TRP A 185 -0.84 15.33 -16.11
C TRP A 185 -0.97 16.83 -15.95
N ASP A 186 -0.31 17.37 -14.92
CA ASP A 186 -0.12 18.82 -14.75
C ASP A 186 1.30 19.16 -15.18
N ARG A 187 1.45 20.16 -16.08
CA ARG A 187 2.75 20.64 -16.57
C ARG A 187 3.37 21.69 -15.64
N GLY A 188 2.74 21.95 -14.49
CA GLY A 188 3.20 22.86 -13.46
C GLY A 188 2.50 24.22 -13.48
N ALA A 189 2.83 25.05 -12.50
CA ALA A 189 2.14 26.30 -12.26
C ALA A 189 2.13 27.24 -13.49
N GLY A 190 0.92 27.50 -14.02
CA GLY A 190 0.71 28.39 -15.17
C GLY A 190 0.82 27.70 -16.53
N ALA A 191 1.20 26.42 -16.57
CA ALA A 191 1.21 25.61 -17.78
C ALA A 191 -0.11 24.84 -17.95
N GLY A 192 -0.16 24.08 -19.03
CA GLY A 192 -1.27 23.27 -19.49
C GLY A 192 -1.51 22.02 -18.66
N ALA A 193 -2.64 21.38 -18.88
CA ALA A 193 -2.96 20.09 -18.29
C ALA A 193 -3.44 19.12 -19.35
N VAL A 194 -3.27 17.83 -19.09
CA VAL A 194 -3.67 16.75 -19.99
C VAL A 194 -4.54 15.79 -19.20
N TYR A 195 -5.73 15.46 -19.70
CA TYR A 195 -6.51 14.34 -19.18
C TYR A 195 -6.56 13.22 -20.21
N GLY A 196 -6.24 12.01 -19.76
CA GLY A 196 -6.43 10.77 -20.49
C GLY A 196 -7.62 10.01 -19.90
N ILE A 197 -8.66 9.77 -20.70
CA ILE A 197 -9.80 8.92 -20.35
C ILE A 197 -9.81 7.77 -21.34
N GLY A 198 -9.01 6.75 -21.04
CA GLY A 198 -8.64 5.72 -22.00
C GLY A 198 -9.71 4.66 -22.23
N ALA A 199 -10.79 4.64 -21.44
CA ALA A 199 -11.93 3.76 -21.62
C ALA A 199 -13.24 4.54 -21.39
N GLU A 200 -14.38 3.88 -21.57
CA GLU A 200 -15.69 4.34 -21.09
C GLU A 200 -16.31 5.59 -21.73
N VAL A 201 -15.62 6.25 -22.67
CA VAL A 201 -16.10 7.41 -23.43
C VAL A 201 -16.27 7.11 -24.91
N SER A 202 -17.38 6.44 -25.22
CA SER A 202 -17.81 6.05 -26.57
C SER A 202 -19.26 6.47 -26.79
N PHE A 203 -19.57 6.91 -28.01
CA PHE A 203 -20.83 7.54 -28.40
C PHE A 203 -21.72 6.60 -29.23
N LEU A 204 -21.15 5.78 -30.13
CA LEU A 204 -21.92 4.81 -30.92
C LEU A 204 -22.46 3.66 -30.07
N THR A 205 -21.83 3.37 -28.95
CA THR A 205 -22.26 2.31 -28.04
C THR A 205 -23.59 2.63 -27.34
N HIS A 206 -24.06 3.89 -27.40
CA HIS A 206 -25.34 4.33 -26.84
C HIS A 206 -26.56 4.11 -27.77
N HIS A 207 -26.48 3.25 -28.79
CA HIS A 207 -27.61 2.93 -29.67
C HIS A 207 -28.78 2.16 -28.99
N GLY A 208 -28.77 1.99 -27.67
CA GLY A 208 -29.87 1.50 -26.83
C GLY A 208 -30.50 2.62 -25.98
N ASN A 209 -31.74 2.44 -25.51
CA ASN A 209 -32.46 3.43 -24.67
C ASN A 209 -31.88 3.57 -23.23
N ASP A 210 -30.57 3.39 -23.04
CA ASP A 210 -29.91 3.54 -21.75
C ASP A 210 -29.45 5.00 -21.56
N PHE A 211 -30.41 5.84 -21.17
CA PHE A 211 -30.20 7.28 -21.00
C PHE A 211 -29.35 7.62 -19.77
N GLU A 212 -29.22 6.70 -18.81
CA GLU A 212 -28.46 6.93 -17.58
C GLU A 212 -26.95 6.91 -17.86
N THR A 213 -26.45 5.83 -18.47
CA THR A 213 -25.04 5.71 -18.84
C THR A 213 -24.63 6.77 -19.86
N MET A 214 -25.50 7.06 -20.84
CA MET A 214 -25.29 8.14 -21.80
C MET A 214 -25.21 9.52 -21.12
N GLY A 215 -26.12 9.84 -20.20
CA GLY A 215 -26.10 11.10 -19.48
C GLY A 215 -24.83 11.27 -18.62
N ALA A 216 -24.40 10.21 -17.94
CA ALA A 216 -23.17 10.21 -17.16
C ALA A 216 -21.92 10.37 -18.03
N ASN A 217 -21.90 9.71 -19.20
CA ASN A 217 -20.85 9.84 -20.19
C ASN A 217 -20.65 11.29 -20.68
N GLU A 218 -21.74 11.90 -21.16
CA GLU A 218 -21.73 13.28 -21.65
C GLU A 218 -21.37 14.27 -20.53
N HIS A 219 -21.78 13.98 -19.30
CA HIS A 219 -21.46 14.81 -18.13
C HIS A 219 -19.97 14.79 -17.80
N LEU A 220 -19.34 13.61 -17.78
CA LEU A 220 -17.90 13.47 -17.57
C LEU A 220 -17.09 14.23 -18.63
N LEU A 221 -17.43 14.08 -19.91
CA LEU A 221 -16.73 14.78 -20.99
C LEU A 221 -16.95 16.29 -20.94
N ARG A 222 -18.16 16.75 -20.59
CA ARG A 222 -18.44 18.17 -20.38
C ARG A 222 -17.56 18.73 -19.27
N ASN A 223 -17.41 18.02 -18.15
CA ASN A 223 -16.51 18.41 -17.07
C ASN A 223 -15.05 18.48 -17.55
N ALA A 224 -14.58 17.45 -18.26
CA ALA A 224 -13.22 17.42 -18.81
C ALA A 224 -12.93 18.65 -19.68
N LEU A 225 -13.80 18.95 -20.66
CA LEU A 225 -13.64 20.11 -21.55
C LEU A 225 -13.74 21.44 -20.79
N ALA A 226 -14.63 21.56 -19.81
CA ALA A 226 -14.81 22.79 -19.03
C ALA A 226 -13.64 23.07 -18.06
N VAL A 227 -12.99 22.02 -17.55
CA VAL A 227 -11.83 22.12 -16.66
C VAL A 227 -10.57 22.41 -17.46
N LEU A 228 -10.34 21.67 -18.55
CA LEU A 228 -9.18 21.85 -19.41
C LEU A 228 -9.22 23.18 -20.17
N GLY A 229 -10.36 23.55 -20.77
CA GLY A 229 -10.52 24.84 -21.46
C GLY A 229 -10.86 26.02 -20.54
N GLY A 230 -11.01 25.77 -19.23
CA GLY A 230 -11.30 26.79 -18.24
C GLY A 230 -10.06 27.57 -17.78
N PRO A 231 -10.25 28.65 -17.00
CA PRO A 231 -9.13 29.37 -16.40
C PRO A 231 -8.33 28.46 -15.45
N ALA A 232 -7.00 28.61 -15.42
CA ALA A 232 -6.07 27.72 -14.70
C ALA A 232 -6.44 27.44 -13.22
N HIS A 233 -7.06 28.39 -12.50
CA HIS A 233 -7.48 28.18 -11.11
C HIS A 233 -8.59 27.13 -10.92
N ARG A 234 -9.24 26.66 -12.00
CA ARG A 234 -10.19 25.55 -11.96
C ARG A 234 -9.51 24.18 -12.05
N ARG A 235 -8.23 24.14 -12.42
CA ARG A 235 -7.45 22.90 -12.46
C ARG A 235 -6.95 22.62 -11.03
N PRO A 236 -7.15 21.40 -10.51
CA PRO A 236 -6.66 21.05 -9.18
C PRO A 236 -5.14 21.16 -9.12
N SER A 237 -4.63 21.67 -8.00
CA SER A 237 -3.21 21.66 -7.68
C SER A 237 -2.83 20.49 -6.76
N PHE A 238 -3.81 19.69 -6.34
CA PHE A 238 -3.60 18.55 -5.45
C PHE A 238 -3.01 17.38 -6.22
N THR A 239 -1.97 16.76 -5.65
CA THR A 239 -1.38 15.52 -6.15
C THR A 239 -1.32 14.48 -5.02
N ASP A 240 -1.58 13.22 -5.36
CA ASP A 240 -1.37 12.05 -4.50
C ASP A 240 -0.07 11.30 -4.87
N ARG A 241 0.78 11.93 -5.69
CA ARG A 241 2.17 11.57 -5.98
C ARG A 241 3.12 12.74 -5.67
N PRO A 242 3.10 13.28 -4.44
CA PRO A 242 3.97 14.38 -4.08
C PRO A 242 5.43 13.94 -4.06
N ALA A 243 6.32 14.89 -4.33
CA ALA A 243 7.76 14.71 -4.27
C ALA A 243 8.40 15.43 -3.07
N ASP A 244 7.59 16.04 -2.21
CA ASP A 244 8.05 16.81 -1.06
C ASP A 244 7.13 16.66 0.16
N ALA A 245 7.65 17.09 1.31
CA ALA A 245 6.96 16.98 2.61
C ALA A 245 5.64 17.77 2.67
N GLU A 246 5.50 18.89 1.94
CA GLU A 246 4.27 19.68 1.93
C GLU A 246 3.15 18.91 1.21
N GLY A 247 3.46 18.30 0.06
CA GLY A 247 2.51 17.47 -0.66
C GLY A 247 2.12 16.21 0.12
N PHE A 248 3.06 15.54 0.79
CA PHE A 248 2.74 14.41 1.67
C PHE A 248 1.86 14.82 2.85
N ALA A 249 2.13 15.97 3.47
CA ALA A 249 1.28 16.50 4.53
C ALA A 249 -0.15 16.81 4.02
N ALA A 250 -0.27 17.36 2.81
CA ALA A 250 -1.57 17.62 2.18
C ALA A 250 -2.36 16.31 1.91
N MET A 251 -1.69 15.23 1.50
CA MET A 251 -2.33 13.92 1.36
C MET A 251 -2.86 13.39 2.71
N ARG A 252 -2.03 13.46 3.76
CA ARG A 252 -2.44 13.05 5.12
C ARG A 252 -3.61 13.89 5.62
N GLU A 253 -3.60 15.20 5.38
CA GLU A 253 -4.70 16.10 5.76
C GLU A 253 -6.00 15.71 5.05
N ARG A 254 -5.93 15.35 3.76
CA ARG A 254 -7.10 14.95 2.95
C ARG A 254 -7.76 13.66 3.44
N LEU A 255 -7.01 12.79 4.12
CA LEU A 255 -7.51 11.58 4.75
C LEU A 255 -7.70 11.72 6.27
N GLY A 256 -7.45 12.91 6.85
CA GLY A 256 -7.39 13.12 8.29
C GLY A 256 -8.74 13.05 9.02
N ASP A 257 -9.85 13.10 8.29
CA ASP A 257 -11.20 12.94 8.85
C ASP A 257 -11.65 11.46 8.95
N ASP A 258 -10.88 10.52 8.40
CA ASP A 258 -11.12 9.08 8.56
C ASP A 258 -10.75 8.63 9.99
N HIS A 259 -11.76 8.30 10.80
CA HIS A 259 -11.56 7.86 12.19
C HIS A 259 -10.93 6.48 12.33
N HIS A 260 -10.72 5.75 11.22
CA HIS A 260 -9.93 4.51 11.17
C HIS A 260 -8.46 4.77 10.88
N ARG A 261 -8.05 5.96 10.44
CA ARG A 261 -6.66 6.23 10.05
C ARG A 261 -5.75 6.27 11.31
N PRO A 262 -4.71 5.41 11.41
CA PRO A 262 -3.86 5.36 12.60
C PRO A 262 -3.08 6.66 12.79
N ARG A 263 -2.84 7.02 14.06
CA ARG A 263 -2.22 8.26 14.50
C ARG A 263 -0.79 8.07 14.95
N TYR A 264 -0.45 6.92 15.54
CA TYR A 264 0.88 6.62 16.06
C TYR A 264 1.57 5.38 15.49
N HIS A 265 0.89 4.62 14.62
CA HIS A 265 1.56 3.65 13.74
C HIS A 265 2.00 4.32 12.44
N LEU A 266 3.11 3.85 11.90
CA LEU A 266 3.56 4.25 10.58
C LEU A 266 2.62 3.66 9.53
N ALA A 267 2.01 4.53 8.74
CA ALA A 267 1.20 4.15 7.60
C ALA A 267 1.43 5.14 6.46
N GLY A 268 1.34 4.68 5.22
CA GLY A 268 1.60 5.49 4.03
C GLY A 268 0.71 6.75 3.96
N PRO A 269 1.17 7.84 3.33
CA PRO A 269 0.44 9.10 3.28
C PRO A 269 -0.96 8.96 2.64
N ALA A 270 -1.10 8.06 1.67
CA ALA A 270 -2.34 7.49 1.14
C ALA A 270 -1.99 6.19 0.39
N ASN A 271 -2.96 5.56 -0.28
CA ASN A 271 -2.77 4.37 -1.10
C ASN A 271 -2.30 3.14 -0.30
N TRP A 272 -1.66 2.18 -0.96
CA TRP A 272 -1.29 0.87 -0.40
C TRP A 272 0.10 0.86 0.21
N LEU A 273 0.23 0.24 1.39
CA LEU A 273 1.47 -0.11 2.06
C LEU A 273 1.42 -1.58 2.49
N ASN A 274 2.51 -2.32 2.30
CA ASN A 274 2.72 -3.63 2.93
C ASN A 274 4.09 -3.75 3.62
N ASP A 275 4.95 -4.63 3.14
CA ASP A 275 6.14 -5.09 3.85
C ASP A 275 7.07 -3.92 4.21
N PRO A 276 7.57 -3.83 5.45
CA PRO A 276 8.73 -3.00 5.76
C PRO A 276 9.94 -3.50 4.97
N ASN A 277 10.68 -2.57 4.38
CA ASN A 277 11.85 -2.84 3.57
C ASN A 277 13.00 -1.91 3.96
N GLY A 278 14.22 -2.30 3.61
CA GLY A 278 15.43 -1.54 3.85
C GLY A 278 15.58 -0.92 5.25
N VAL A 279 15.04 -1.54 6.31
CA VAL A 279 15.04 -0.94 7.65
C VAL A 279 16.48 -0.80 8.14
N ILE A 280 16.92 0.43 8.39
CA ILE A 280 18.31 0.70 8.79
C ILE A 280 18.42 1.96 9.64
N GLN A 281 19.30 1.96 10.63
CA GLN A 281 19.77 3.20 11.26
C GLN A 281 21.07 3.65 10.59
N TYR A 282 21.04 4.84 9.99
CA TYR A 282 22.18 5.42 9.28
C TYR A 282 22.39 6.88 9.72
N ASP A 283 23.62 7.20 10.13
CA ASP A 283 24.01 8.52 10.66
C ASP A 283 23.04 9.04 11.76
N GLY A 284 22.64 8.14 12.67
CA GLY A 284 21.73 8.45 13.78
C GLY A 284 20.25 8.56 13.41
N THR A 285 19.89 8.41 12.14
CA THR A 285 18.49 8.47 11.66
C THR A 285 17.99 7.06 11.34
N TYR A 286 16.79 6.72 11.79
CA TYR A 286 16.09 5.52 11.34
C TYR A 286 15.46 5.78 9.99
N HIS A 287 15.80 4.96 9.00
CA HIS A 287 15.19 4.91 7.69
C HIS A 287 14.32 3.66 7.62
N LEU A 288 13.04 3.87 7.33
CA LEU A 288 12.09 2.79 7.14
C LEU A 288 11.52 2.94 5.74
N PHE A 289 11.88 2.01 4.86
CA PHE A 289 11.24 1.87 3.55
C PHE A 289 10.11 0.84 3.65
N TYR A 290 9.23 0.83 2.66
CA TYR A 290 8.14 -0.14 2.62
C TYR A 290 7.63 -0.30 1.19
N GLN A 291 7.11 -1.49 0.88
CA GLN A 291 6.38 -1.68 -0.36
C GLN A 291 5.19 -0.72 -0.43
N TYR A 292 5.07 0.00 -1.55
CA TYR A 292 4.12 1.08 -1.77
C TYR A 292 3.53 1.01 -3.19
N ASN A 293 2.21 1.14 -3.35
CA ASN A 293 1.61 1.32 -4.67
C ASN A 293 1.03 2.74 -4.80
N PRO A 294 1.66 3.66 -5.55
CA PRO A 294 1.13 5.01 -5.76
C PRO A 294 -0.16 5.04 -6.60
N GLY A 295 -0.48 3.96 -7.31
CA GLY A 295 -1.68 3.85 -8.13
C GLY A 295 -2.98 3.85 -7.32
N GLY A 296 -2.96 3.32 -6.09
CA GLY A 296 -4.17 3.25 -5.25
C GLY A 296 -4.02 2.31 -4.06
N PRO A 297 -5.06 2.19 -3.22
CA PRO A 297 -5.06 1.38 -2.00
C PRO A 297 -5.30 -0.11 -2.28
N PHE A 298 -4.49 -0.70 -3.18
CA PHE A 298 -4.50 -2.11 -3.53
C PHE A 298 -3.09 -2.57 -3.91
N HIS A 299 -2.79 -3.86 -3.77
CA HIS A 299 -1.51 -4.42 -4.23
C HIS A 299 -1.40 -4.38 -5.76
N GLY A 300 -0.27 -3.94 -6.30
CA GLY A 300 -0.11 -3.70 -7.74
C GLY A 300 1.34 -3.33 -8.09
N SER A 301 1.55 -2.35 -8.97
CA SER A 301 2.88 -1.85 -9.35
C SER A 301 3.67 -1.30 -8.14
N ILE A 302 4.37 -2.17 -7.42
CA ILE A 302 5.06 -1.81 -6.17
C ILE A 302 6.33 -1.00 -6.45
N HIS A 303 6.41 0.06 -5.67
CA HIS A 303 7.51 0.98 -5.45
C HIS A 303 7.98 0.83 -4.00
N TRP A 304 9.07 1.51 -3.62
CA TRP A 304 9.42 1.65 -2.20
C TRP A 304 9.08 3.06 -1.71
N GLY A 305 8.12 3.16 -0.79
CA GLY A 305 7.93 4.36 0.01
C GLY A 305 9.02 4.49 1.06
N HIS A 306 9.17 5.68 1.66
CA HIS A 306 10.25 5.98 2.59
C HIS A 306 9.77 6.95 3.67
N ALA A 307 10.06 6.63 4.93
CA ALA A 307 9.92 7.55 6.05
C ALA A 307 11.17 7.52 6.93
N THR A 308 11.46 8.64 7.59
CA THR A 308 12.60 8.79 8.50
C THR A 308 12.18 9.26 9.88
N SER A 309 12.89 8.83 10.92
CA SER A 309 12.71 9.30 12.29
C SER A 309 14.04 9.36 13.05
N GLU A 310 14.21 10.35 13.93
CA GLU A 310 15.38 10.44 14.83
C GLU A 310 15.10 9.80 16.20
N ASP A 311 13.84 9.49 16.52
CA ASP A 311 13.40 9.07 17.85
C ASP A 311 12.46 7.84 17.86
N LEU A 312 12.27 7.19 16.70
CA LEU A 312 11.32 6.09 16.45
C LEU A 312 9.84 6.47 16.54
N LEU A 313 9.53 7.71 16.89
CA LEU A 313 8.18 8.17 17.15
C LEU A 313 7.73 9.15 16.08
N HIS A 314 8.45 10.25 15.87
CA HIS A 314 8.04 11.28 14.95
C HIS A 314 8.62 10.99 13.57
N TRP A 315 7.74 10.69 12.62
CA TRP A 315 8.12 10.28 11.26
C TRP A 315 7.91 11.41 10.25
N VAL A 316 8.84 11.49 9.31
CA VAL A 316 8.78 12.41 8.17
C VAL A 316 8.74 11.56 6.89
N ASP A 317 7.69 11.76 6.08
CA ASP A 317 7.62 11.18 4.75
C ASP A 317 8.74 11.73 3.86
N GLN A 318 9.42 10.82 3.16
CA GLN A 318 10.42 11.12 2.17
C GLN A 318 9.89 10.76 0.77
N PRO A 319 10.51 11.27 -0.31
CA PRO A 319 10.17 10.86 -1.66
C PRO A 319 10.22 9.34 -1.84
N VAL A 320 9.44 8.82 -2.79
CA VAL A 320 9.51 7.41 -3.21
C VAL A 320 10.96 7.06 -3.56
N ALA A 321 11.50 6.03 -2.91
CA ALA A 321 12.90 5.67 -2.97
C ALA A 321 13.24 4.81 -4.19
N LEU A 322 12.38 3.85 -4.54
CA LEU A 322 12.51 3.01 -5.73
C LEU A 322 11.20 2.99 -6.51
N ALA A 323 11.28 3.12 -7.83
CA ALA A 323 10.19 2.98 -8.77
C ALA A 323 10.57 1.96 -9.84
N PRO A 324 9.65 1.12 -10.36
CA PRO A 324 9.92 0.21 -11.48
C PRO A 324 10.57 0.92 -12.68
N ASP A 325 11.63 0.34 -13.25
CA ASP A 325 12.20 0.82 -14.50
C ASP A 325 11.55 0.06 -15.67
N GLN A 326 10.99 0.79 -16.64
CA GLN A 326 10.27 0.22 -17.77
C GLN A 326 11.08 -0.79 -18.58
N ASP A 327 12.38 -0.55 -18.72
CA ASP A 327 13.29 -1.40 -19.48
C ASP A 327 14.13 -2.31 -18.58
N GLY A 328 14.01 -2.14 -17.26
CA GLY A 328 14.79 -2.84 -16.24
C GLY A 328 14.24 -4.22 -15.87
N PRO A 329 14.98 -4.99 -15.06
CA PRO A 329 14.56 -6.29 -14.54
C PRO A 329 13.47 -6.19 -13.45
N ASP A 330 13.06 -4.99 -13.08
CA ASP A 330 12.04 -4.70 -12.07
C ASP A 330 10.82 -3.96 -12.64
N ARG A 331 10.63 -4.01 -13.96
CA ARG A 331 9.53 -3.36 -14.70
C ARG A 331 8.16 -3.62 -14.08
N ASP A 332 7.90 -4.85 -13.69
CA ASP A 332 6.61 -5.25 -13.13
C ASP A 332 6.54 -4.94 -11.63
N GLY A 333 7.67 -4.55 -11.02
CA GLY A 333 7.76 -4.36 -9.60
C GLY A 333 9.14 -4.28 -8.93
N CYS A 334 9.29 -3.35 -7.98
CA CYS A 334 10.37 -3.34 -6.99
C CYS A 334 9.89 -4.01 -5.69
N TRP A 335 10.03 -5.34 -5.59
CA TRP A 335 9.52 -6.14 -4.46
C TRP A 335 10.45 -6.05 -3.24
N SER A 336 10.16 -6.81 -2.19
CA SER A 336 10.81 -6.71 -0.88
C SER A 336 12.30 -6.99 -0.94
N GLY A 337 13.01 -6.42 0.04
CA GLY A 337 14.46 -6.43 0.11
C GLY A 337 14.97 -5.74 1.36
N CYS A 338 16.28 -5.63 1.48
CA CYS A 338 16.97 -5.07 2.64
C CYS A 338 17.95 -3.97 2.22
N ALA A 339 18.43 -3.22 3.21
CA ALA A 339 19.45 -2.19 3.06
C ALA A 339 20.63 -2.50 3.98
N VAL A 340 21.84 -2.33 3.46
CA VAL A 340 23.09 -2.52 4.19
C VAL A 340 24.03 -1.37 3.89
N VAL A 341 25.08 -1.20 4.71
CA VAL A 341 26.20 -0.32 4.39
C VAL A 341 27.35 -1.21 3.93
N ASP A 342 27.79 -1.02 2.69
CA ASP A 342 28.85 -1.85 2.10
C ASP A 342 30.25 -1.57 2.71
N ASP A 343 31.26 -2.28 2.21
CA ASP A 343 32.64 -2.17 2.70
C ASP A 343 33.31 -0.82 2.41
N GLU A 344 32.76 -0.03 1.49
CA GLU A 344 33.20 1.32 1.18
C GLU A 344 32.43 2.39 1.99
N GLY A 345 31.47 1.96 2.82
CA GLY A 345 30.61 2.84 3.61
C GLY A 345 29.43 3.40 2.82
N VAL A 346 29.08 2.79 1.68
CA VAL A 346 27.99 3.22 0.80
C VAL A 346 26.71 2.46 1.13
N PRO A 347 25.60 3.16 1.46
CA PRO A 347 24.30 2.53 1.61
C PRO A 347 23.88 1.85 0.30
N THR A 348 23.51 0.58 0.42
CA THR A 348 23.21 -0.33 -0.68
C THR A 348 21.91 -1.08 -0.38
N ILE A 349 20.97 -1.07 -1.32
CA ILE A 349 19.76 -1.89 -1.28
C ILE A 349 19.95 -3.12 -2.15
N ILE A 350 19.50 -4.28 -1.65
CA ILE A 350 19.27 -5.49 -2.44
C ILE A 350 17.78 -5.82 -2.33
N TYR A 351 17.11 -5.91 -3.48
CA TYR A 351 15.66 -6.09 -3.58
C TYR A 351 15.29 -7.03 -4.71
N THR A 352 14.10 -7.58 -4.67
CA THR A 352 13.60 -8.44 -5.74
C THR A 352 13.05 -7.59 -6.89
N GLY A 353 13.60 -7.72 -8.09
CA GLY A 353 13.02 -7.17 -9.32
C GLY A 353 12.07 -8.18 -9.97
N GLY A 354 10.85 -7.73 -10.27
CA GLY A 354 9.86 -8.50 -11.03
C GLY A 354 9.88 -8.15 -12.52
N ARG A 355 10.06 -9.17 -13.38
CA ARG A 355 9.90 -9.02 -14.83
C ARG A 355 9.51 -10.32 -15.53
N ASP A 356 8.46 -10.29 -16.34
CA ASP A 356 8.09 -11.39 -17.25
C ASP A 356 8.00 -12.74 -16.51
N HIS A 357 7.36 -12.76 -15.33
CA HIS A 357 7.25 -13.92 -14.42
C HIS A 357 8.56 -14.36 -13.73
N HIS A 358 9.63 -13.56 -13.80
CA HIS A 358 10.85 -13.79 -13.04
C HIS A 358 10.94 -12.87 -11.83
N GLN A 359 11.47 -13.41 -10.73
CA GLN A 359 11.82 -12.70 -9.50
C GLN A 359 13.34 -12.83 -9.33
N LEU A 360 14.09 -11.74 -9.48
CA LEU A 360 15.56 -11.79 -9.45
C LEU A 360 16.14 -10.64 -8.62
N PRO A 361 17.22 -10.86 -7.85
CA PRO A 361 17.81 -9.82 -7.02
C PRO A 361 18.42 -8.71 -7.86
N CYS A 362 18.05 -7.49 -7.51
CA CYS A 362 18.56 -6.24 -8.04
C CYS A 362 19.26 -5.46 -6.92
N LEU A 363 20.23 -4.65 -7.32
CA LEU A 363 21.06 -3.83 -6.44
C LEU A 363 20.89 -2.36 -6.79
N ALA A 364 20.81 -1.50 -5.77
CA ALA A 364 20.86 -0.05 -5.94
C ALA A 364 21.76 0.57 -4.86
N THR A 365 22.43 1.68 -5.18
CA THR A 365 23.32 2.39 -4.25
C THR A 365 22.93 3.85 -4.15
N THR A 366 23.35 4.54 -3.09
CA THR A 366 23.11 5.98 -2.97
C THR A 366 24.28 6.72 -2.34
N SER A 367 24.44 7.97 -2.77
CA SER A 367 25.31 8.95 -2.13
C SER A 367 24.52 10.10 -1.46
N ASP A 368 23.18 10.05 -1.51
CA ASP A 368 22.34 11.00 -0.79
C ASP A 368 22.40 10.67 0.71
N PRO A 369 22.91 11.57 1.58
CA PRO A 369 23.02 11.30 3.01
C PRO A 369 21.67 11.05 3.70
N LEU A 370 20.56 11.44 3.07
CA LEU A 370 19.21 11.19 3.58
C LEU A 370 18.53 9.97 2.92
N LEU A 371 19.24 9.23 2.05
CA LEU A 371 18.78 8.01 1.40
C LEU A 371 17.48 8.15 0.56
N ARG A 372 17.23 9.33 -0.04
CA ARG A 372 15.97 9.62 -0.75
C ARG A 372 16.01 9.29 -2.24
N SER A 373 17.18 8.98 -2.78
CA SER A 373 17.38 8.69 -4.21
C SER A 373 18.39 7.58 -4.37
N TRP A 374 18.17 6.70 -5.34
CA TRP A 374 18.93 5.47 -5.50
C TRP A 374 19.30 5.24 -6.96
N ASP A 375 20.57 4.96 -7.21
CA ASP A 375 21.10 4.59 -8.52
C ASP A 375 21.08 3.06 -8.63
N LYS A 376 20.16 2.53 -9.46
CA LYS A 376 20.09 1.10 -9.77
C LYS A 376 21.32 0.67 -10.56
N ALA A 377 21.90 -0.46 -10.21
CA ALA A 377 23.08 -0.98 -10.87
C ALA A 377 22.78 -1.38 -12.33
N SER A 378 23.65 -0.98 -13.26
CA SER A 378 23.47 -1.26 -14.69
C SER A 378 23.62 -2.74 -15.06
N ASP A 379 24.21 -3.53 -14.17
CA ASP A 379 24.43 -4.96 -14.27
C ASP A 379 23.35 -5.77 -13.54
N ASN A 380 22.24 -5.16 -13.12
CA ASN A 380 21.10 -5.89 -12.57
C ASN A 380 20.49 -6.84 -13.63
N PRO A 381 19.98 -8.02 -13.20
CA PRO A 381 20.02 -8.55 -11.82
C PRO A 381 21.38 -9.15 -11.44
N VAL A 382 21.73 -9.14 -10.14
CA VAL A 382 23.02 -9.65 -9.63
C VAL A 382 23.07 -11.18 -9.48
N ILE A 383 21.91 -11.84 -9.53
CA ILE A 383 21.79 -13.30 -9.74
C ILE A 383 20.83 -13.48 -10.91
N GLU A 384 21.28 -14.20 -11.95
CA GLU A 384 20.55 -14.31 -13.22
C GLU A 384 19.49 -15.44 -13.24
N SER A 385 19.56 -16.38 -12.30
CA SER A 385 18.59 -17.47 -12.17
C SER A 385 18.60 -18.11 -10.78
N ALA A 386 17.49 -18.76 -10.42
CA ALA A 386 17.47 -19.68 -9.28
C ALA A 386 18.39 -20.91 -9.54
N PRO A 387 18.78 -21.68 -8.51
CA PRO A 387 19.67 -22.84 -8.67
C PRO A 387 19.07 -23.94 -9.56
N ASP A 388 19.79 -24.34 -10.60
CA ASP A 388 19.34 -25.34 -11.59
C ASP A 388 19.22 -26.78 -11.04
N ASP A 389 19.90 -27.07 -9.92
CA ASP A 389 19.92 -28.40 -9.30
C ASP A 389 18.78 -28.62 -8.29
N LEU A 390 17.97 -27.59 -8.04
CA LEU A 390 16.80 -27.64 -7.19
C LEU A 390 15.51 -27.57 -8.00
N ASP A 391 14.51 -28.35 -7.58
CA ASP A 391 13.14 -28.28 -8.12
C ASP A 391 12.40 -27.14 -7.41
N ILE A 392 12.74 -25.90 -7.74
CA ILE A 392 12.08 -24.71 -7.21
C ILE A 392 10.64 -24.65 -7.73
N LEU A 393 9.68 -24.41 -6.84
CA LEU A 393 8.27 -24.31 -7.19
C LEU A 393 8.03 -23.11 -8.12
N GLY A 394 7.32 -23.33 -9.23
CA GLY A 394 6.69 -22.28 -10.02
C GLY A 394 5.18 -22.21 -9.75
N THR A 395 4.59 -21.04 -9.97
CA THR A 395 3.17 -20.73 -9.83
C THR A 395 2.59 -20.20 -11.14
N ASP A 396 1.29 -19.88 -11.17
CA ASP A 396 0.68 -19.25 -12.34
C ASP A 396 1.27 -17.84 -12.61
N ASP A 397 1.75 -17.17 -11.55
CA ASP A 397 2.30 -15.83 -11.62
C ASP A 397 3.83 -15.81 -11.76
N TRP A 398 4.54 -16.83 -11.27
CA TRP A 398 6.01 -16.84 -11.23
C TRP A 398 6.61 -18.14 -11.77
N ALA A 399 7.64 -18.02 -12.60
CA ALA A 399 8.40 -19.16 -13.11
C ALA A 399 9.14 -19.91 -11.99
N ALA A 400 9.55 -19.20 -10.93
CA ALA A 400 10.15 -19.73 -9.72
C ALA A 400 9.85 -18.78 -8.54
N GLU A 401 9.46 -19.34 -7.39
CA GLU A 401 9.37 -18.60 -6.13
C GLU A 401 10.79 -18.29 -5.63
N PHE A 402 11.26 -17.05 -5.79
CA PHE A 402 12.65 -16.66 -5.51
C PHE A 402 12.76 -15.17 -5.19
N ARG A 403 12.52 -14.79 -3.93
CA ARG A 403 12.38 -13.37 -3.55
C ARG A 403 12.74 -13.07 -2.10
N ASP A 404 12.65 -11.80 -1.74
CA ASP A 404 12.75 -11.24 -0.39
C ASP A 404 14.11 -11.50 0.25
N HIS A 405 15.05 -10.62 -0.05
CA HIS A 405 16.45 -10.76 0.30
C HIS A 405 16.73 -10.23 1.71
N ALA A 406 17.45 -11.01 2.53
CA ALA A 406 18.05 -10.54 3.77
C ALA A 406 19.56 -10.72 3.70
N VAL A 407 20.32 -9.62 3.81
CA VAL A 407 21.77 -9.58 3.61
C VAL A 407 22.46 -9.14 4.89
N TRP A 408 23.53 -9.84 5.25
CA TRP A 408 24.37 -9.48 6.40
C TRP A 408 25.83 -9.86 6.15
N LYS A 409 26.73 -9.41 7.02
CA LYS A 409 28.17 -9.69 6.91
C LYS A 409 28.67 -10.54 8.08
N VAL A 410 29.51 -11.53 7.78
CA VAL A 410 30.24 -12.32 8.78
C VAL A 410 31.72 -12.37 8.40
N GLY A 411 32.57 -11.75 9.20
CA GLY A 411 34.00 -11.64 8.88
C GLY A 411 34.22 -10.80 7.62
N ASP A 412 34.88 -11.38 6.61
CA ASP A 412 35.15 -10.73 5.33
C ASP A 412 34.06 -11.02 4.27
N ASP A 413 33.17 -11.98 4.52
CA ASP A 413 32.17 -12.45 3.54
C ASP A 413 30.78 -11.88 3.83
N TRP A 414 30.06 -11.56 2.77
CA TRP A 414 28.64 -11.23 2.77
C TRP A 414 27.80 -12.48 2.57
N TYR A 415 26.65 -12.54 3.23
CA TYR A 415 25.68 -13.62 3.11
C TYR A 415 24.31 -13.03 2.76
N GLN A 416 23.50 -13.80 2.04
CA GLN A 416 22.07 -13.51 1.93
C GLN A 416 21.21 -14.75 2.07
N LEU A 417 20.00 -14.55 2.59
CA LEU A 417 18.89 -15.48 2.46
C LEU A 417 17.95 -15.02 1.36
N ILE A 418 17.41 -15.99 0.62
CA ILE A 418 16.35 -15.79 -0.37
C ILE A 418 15.21 -16.74 -0.04
N GLY A 419 14.00 -16.19 0.08
CA GLY A 419 12.76 -16.93 0.31
C GLY A 419 12.34 -17.68 -0.94
N SER A 420 12.00 -18.96 -0.77
CA SER A 420 11.65 -19.85 -1.87
C SER A 420 10.79 -21.02 -1.43
N ALA A 421 10.55 -21.95 -2.35
CA ALA A 421 9.80 -23.17 -2.16
C ALA A 421 10.37 -24.31 -2.99
N LEU A 422 10.50 -25.49 -2.38
CA LEU A 422 10.89 -26.72 -3.05
C LEU A 422 9.66 -27.57 -3.37
N ALA A 423 9.49 -27.95 -4.63
CA ALA A 423 8.36 -28.74 -5.10
C ALA A 423 8.26 -30.07 -4.32
N GLY A 424 7.10 -30.29 -3.70
CA GLY A 424 6.83 -31.49 -2.91
C GLY A 424 7.51 -31.56 -1.53
N VAL A 425 8.22 -30.50 -1.11
CA VAL A 425 8.85 -30.40 0.21
C VAL A 425 8.20 -29.29 1.05
N GLY A 426 8.18 -28.05 0.55
CA GLY A 426 7.65 -26.89 1.26
C GLY A 426 8.56 -25.66 1.13
N GLY A 427 8.29 -24.63 1.95
CA GLY A 427 9.08 -23.39 1.95
C GLY A 427 10.55 -23.64 2.31
N VAL A 428 11.45 -22.81 1.80
CA VAL A 428 12.90 -22.91 2.05
C VAL A 428 13.55 -21.54 2.10
N ALA A 429 14.55 -21.38 2.98
CA ALA A 429 15.46 -20.23 2.98
C ALA A 429 16.79 -20.65 2.33
N LEU A 430 17.06 -20.12 1.14
CA LEU A 430 18.28 -20.44 0.37
C LEU A 430 19.43 -19.53 0.79
N LEU A 431 20.57 -20.10 1.15
CA LEU A 431 21.77 -19.36 1.56
C LEU A 431 22.71 -19.13 0.38
N TYR A 432 23.15 -17.89 0.22
CA TYR A 432 24.20 -17.49 -0.71
C TYR A 432 25.32 -16.75 0.03
N ARG A 433 26.52 -16.77 -0.55
CA ARG A 433 27.71 -16.07 -0.06
C ARG A 433 28.30 -15.20 -1.17
N SER A 434 28.82 -14.02 -0.83
CA SER A 434 29.48 -13.12 -1.76
C SER A 434 30.68 -12.41 -1.11
N PRO A 435 31.77 -12.14 -1.85
CA PRO A 435 32.84 -11.29 -1.36
C PRO A 435 32.53 -9.79 -1.47
N ASP A 436 31.54 -9.37 -2.27
CA ASP A 436 31.40 -7.98 -2.73
C ASP A 436 29.96 -7.51 -3.01
N LEU A 437 28.94 -8.27 -2.57
CA LEU A 437 27.50 -8.05 -2.82
C LEU A 437 27.06 -8.20 -4.28
N ARG A 438 27.96 -8.53 -5.20
CA ARG A 438 27.68 -8.64 -6.65
C ARG A 438 27.84 -10.06 -7.15
N GLU A 439 28.96 -10.71 -6.86
CA GLU A 439 29.20 -12.10 -7.24
C GLU A 439 28.69 -13.03 -6.13
N TRP A 440 27.59 -13.75 -6.39
CA TRP A 440 26.97 -14.63 -5.41
C TRP A 440 27.17 -16.10 -5.73
N GLU A 441 27.67 -16.85 -4.74
CA GLU A 441 27.77 -18.31 -4.74
C GLU A 441 26.60 -18.91 -3.95
N TYR A 442 25.83 -19.80 -4.58
CA TYR A 442 24.83 -20.60 -3.86
C TYR A 442 25.51 -21.62 -2.95
N VAL A 443 25.20 -21.59 -1.65
CA VAL A 443 25.81 -22.46 -0.63
C VAL A 443 24.94 -23.69 -0.36
N GLY A 444 23.63 -23.49 -0.21
CA GLY A 444 22.66 -24.54 0.11
C GLY A 444 21.42 -24.02 0.83
N PRO A 445 20.43 -24.88 1.14
CA PRO A 445 19.29 -24.48 1.97
C PRO A 445 19.72 -24.34 3.43
N LEU A 446 19.52 -23.19 4.06
CA LEU A 446 19.81 -23.02 5.49
C LEU A 446 18.77 -23.77 6.34
N LEU A 447 17.50 -23.62 5.99
CA LEU A 447 16.39 -24.35 6.60
C LEU A 447 15.31 -24.61 5.54
N SER A 448 14.70 -25.78 5.60
CA SER A 448 13.50 -26.13 4.82
C SER A 448 12.34 -26.46 5.75
N GLY A 449 11.14 -26.07 5.34
CA GLY A 449 9.92 -26.37 6.06
C GLY A 449 9.60 -27.86 6.09
N THR A 450 8.87 -28.25 7.13
CA THR A 450 8.26 -29.57 7.26
C THR A 450 6.73 -29.44 7.22
N GLU A 451 6.00 -30.53 7.42
CA GLU A 451 4.54 -30.51 7.51
C GLU A 451 4.08 -29.45 8.53
N GLY A 452 3.22 -28.52 8.09
CA GLY A 452 2.70 -27.41 8.90
C GLY A 452 3.48 -26.09 8.81
N HIS A 453 4.60 -26.02 8.08
CA HIS A 453 5.38 -24.78 7.92
C HIS A 453 5.03 -23.96 6.66
N GLY A 454 4.04 -24.39 5.87
CA GLY A 454 3.61 -23.70 4.66
C GLY A 454 4.40 -24.08 3.41
N THR A 455 3.83 -23.75 2.25
CA THR A 455 4.34 -24.18 0.94
C THR A 455 5.46 -23.29 0.41
N VAL A 456 5.39 -21.99 0.71
CA VAL A 456 6.37 -20.98 0.29
C VAL A 456 6.77 -20.16 1.50
N TRP A 457 8.04 -19.78 1.57
CA TRP A 457 8.56 -18.87 2.58
C TRP A 457 8.95 -17.54 1.94
N GLU A 458 8.41 -16.47 2.49
CA GLU A 458 8.64 -15.07 2.16
C GLU A 458 9.39 -14.38 3.29
N CYS A 459 10.10 -13.31 2.96
CA CYS A 459 10.82 -12.45 3.89
C CYS A 459 11.66 -13.21 4.95
N PRO A 460 12.52 -14.18 4.57
CA PRO A 460 13.39 -14.83 5.54
C PRO A 460 14.44 -13.84 6.06
N GLU A 461 14.67 -13.83 7.37
CA GLU A 461 15.74 -13.03 7.98
C GLU A 461 16.36 -13.77 9.15
N LEU A 462 17.69 -13.74 9.23
CA LEU A 462 18.48 -14.38 10.28
C LEU A 462 19.08 -13.31 11.20
N LEU A 463 18.68 -13.33 12.47
CA LEU A 463 19.15 -12.41 13.50
C LEU A 463 20.10 -13.10 14.46
N ASP A 464 21.23 -12.46 14.76
CA ASP A 464 22.24 -12.99 15.67
C ASP A 464 22.11 -12.40 17.08
N PHE A 465 21.88 -13.28 18.06
CA PHE A 465 21.85 -12.95 19.49
C PHE A 465 23.00 -13.61 20.26
N GLY A 466 24.09 -13.99 19.57
CA GLY A 466 25.30 -14.57 20.14
C GLY A 466 25.26 -16.09 20.16
N ASP A 467 25.01 -16.69 21.33
CA ASP A 467 24.95 -18.16 21.45
C ASP A 467 23.76 -18.77 20.69
N HIS A 468 22.77 -17.95 20.34
CA HIS A 468 21.56 -18.32 19.62
C HIS A 468 21.29 -17.35 18.47
N GLN A 469 20.82 -17.88 17.35
CA GLN A 469 20.25 -17.11 16.24
C GLN A 469 18.73 -17.29 16.22
N LEU A 470 18.03 -16.31 15.66
CA LEU A 470 16.61 -16.36 15.36
C LEU A 470 16.40 -16.20 13.86
N LEU A 471 15.88 -17.24 13.21
CA LEU A 471 15.39 -17.19 11.83
C LEU A 471 13.89 -16.97 11.86
N HIS A 472 13.36 -15.97 11.17
CA HIS A 472 11.92 -15.87 10.92
C HIS A 472 11.61 -15.95 9.42
N VAL A 473 10.40 -16.43 9.12
CA VAL A 473 9.87 -16.58 7.76
C VAL A 473 8.37 -16.32 7.76
N SER A 474 7.85 -15.79 6.67
CA SER A 474 6.43 -15.55 6.45
C SER A 474 5.86 -16.61 5.50
N ASN A 475 4.77 -17.30 5.83
CA ASN A 475 4.35 -18.52 5.13
C ASN A 475 2.94 -18.46 4.49
N TYR A 476 2.54 -17.28 4.01
CA TYR A 476 1.21 -16.86 3.57
C TYR A 476 0.12 -16.79 4.65
N GLU A 477 0.25 -17.58 5.72
CA GLU A 477 -0.71 -17.58 6.82
C GLU A 477 -0.17 -16.75 8.00
N ASP A 478 0.97 -17.18 8.54
CA ASP A 478 1.60 -16.69 9.77
C ASP A 478 3.05 -16.22 9.51
N VAL A 479 3.63 -15.59 10.54
CA VAL A 479 5.08 -15.40 10.67
C VAL A 479 5.63 -16.41 11.68
N ARG A 480 6.44 -17.35 11.19
CA ARG A 480 7.08 -18.40 11.98
C ARG A 480 8.47 -17.92 12.39
N TYR A 481 8.88 -18.22 13.62
CA TYR A 481 10.27 -18.07 14.04
C TYR A 481 10.85 -19.40 14.50
N PHE A 482 12.17 -19.53 14.35
CA PHE A 482 13.00 -20.63 14.80
C PHE A 482 14.18 -20.05 15.58
N VAL A 483 14.39 -20.51 16.81
CA VAL A 483 15.59 -20.20 17.60
C VAL A 483 16.50 -21.43 17.57
N GLY A 484 17.78 -21.21 17.33
CA GLY A 484 18.75 -22.30 17.24
C GLY A 484 20.14 -21.79 16.87
N THR A 485 20.93 -22.66 16.24
CA THR A 485 22.28 -22.32 15.77
C THR A 485 22.41 -22.52 14.26
N ALA A 486 23.03 -21.56 13.57
CA ALA A 486 23.26 -21.62 12.13
C ALA A 486 24.71 -22.01 11.82
N ASP A 487 24.91 -23.06 11.01
CA ASP A 487 26.18 -23.34 10.34
C ASP A 487 26.11 -22.80 8.92
N LEU A 488 26.94 -21.81 8.57
CA LEU A 488 26.95 -21.17 7.25
C LEU A 488 27.91 -21.83 6.26
N ASP A 489 28.86 -22.65 6.73
CA ASP A 489 29.83 -23.37 5.88
C ASP A 489 29.27 -24.72 5.43
N ALA A 490 28.53 -25.39 6.31
CA ALA A 490 27.71 -26.56 6.03
C ALA A 490 26.25 -26.17 6.30
N PRO A 491 25.56 -25.54 5.33
CA PRO A 491 24.29 -24.83 5.56
C PRO A 491 23.27 -25.71 6.27
N GLU A 492 23.04 -25.42 7.54
CA GLU A 492 22.06 -26.08 8.41
C GLU A 492 21.67 -25.14 9.55
N PHE A 493 20.38 -25.06 9.84
CA PHE A 493 19.87 -24.40 11.04
C PHE A 493 19.39 -25.45 12.04
N ALA A 494 20.14 -25.65 13.12
CA ALA A 494 19.79 -26.57 14.18
C ALA A 494 18.71 -25.95 15.10
N VAL A 495 17.44 -26.18 14.76
CA VAL A 495 16.29 -25.66 15.49
C VAL A 495 16.24 -26.25 16.91
N GLU A 496 16.21 -25.36 17.91
CA GLU A 496 16.00 -25.70 19.32
C GLU A 496 14.57 -25.40 19.77
N ARG A 497 13.99 -24.31 19.25
CA ARG A 497 12.62 -23.85 19.54
C ARG A 497 12.00 -23.21 18.32
N GLU A 498 10.67 -23.25 18.25
CA GLU A 498 9.90 -22.62 17.19
C GLU A 498 8.60 -22.05 17.74
N GLY A 499 8.02 -21.09 17.03
CA GLY A 499 6.76 -20.47 17.40
C GLY A 499 6.25 -19.48 16.37
N LEU A 500 5.26 -18.68 16.76
CA LEU A 500 4.75 -17.56 15.97
C LEU A 500 5.30 -16.24 16.52
N LEU A 501 5.71 -15.35 15.62
CA LEU A 501 6.15 -14.01 16.01
C LEU A 501 4.97 -13.13 16.45
N ASP A 502 3.79 -13.41 15.90
CA ASP A 502 2.52 -12.77 16.20
C ASP A 502 1.37 -13.75 15.92
N TYR A 503 0.30 -13.69 16.73
CA TYR A 503 -0.86 -14.59 16.66
C TYR A 503 -2.08 -13.98 15.94
N GLY A 504 -1.91 -12.84 15.26
CA GLY A 504 -2.98 -12.16 14.54
C GLY A 504 -2.61 -11.73 13.11
N ASP A 505 -3.12 -10.58 12.68
CA ASP A 505 -3.05 -10.06 11.31
C ASP A 505 -1.70 -9.35 11.02
N PHE A 506 -0.59 -10.02 11.29
CA PHE A 506 0.79 -9.50 11.14
C PHE A 506 1.58 -10.36 10.14
N TYR A 507 2.43 -9.73 9.32
CA TYR A 507 3.15 -10.41 8.24
C TYR A 507 4.45 -9.71 7.84
N ALA A 508 5.33 -10.43 7.14
CA ALA A 508 6.52 -9.90 6.47
C ALA A 508 7.41 -8.94 7.31
N PRO A 509 7.84 -9.32 8.54
CA PRO A 509 8.66 -8.42 9.31
C PRO A 509 10.06 -8.25 8.75
N GLN A 510 10.67 -7.11 9.09
CA GLN A 510 12.08 -6.85 8.87
C GLN A 510 12.63 -6.07 10.05
N SER A 511 13.93 -6.26 10.32
CA SER A 511 14.59 -5.66 11.47
C SER A 511 15.80 -4.80 11.11
N THR A 512 16.28 -4.05 12.11
CA THR A 512 17.61 -3.43 12.12
C THR A 512 18.22 -3.61 13.51
N VAL A 513 19.55 -3.66 13.57
CA VAL A 513 20.27 -3.42 14.83
C VAL A 513 20.48 -1.93 14.97
N ALA A 514 19.95 -1.32 16.03
CA ALA A 514 20.15 0.09 16.34
C ALA A 514 21.56 0.35 16.88
N ASP A 515 21.99 1.61 16.87
CA ASP A 515 23.31 2.08 17.37
C ASP A 515 23.56 1.72 18.85
N ASP A 516 22.50 1.51 19.62
CA ASP A 516 22.56 1.06 21.02
C ASP A 516 22.62 -0.47 21.19
N GLY A 517 22.60 -1.22 20.08
CA GLY A 517 22.69 -2.67 20.02
C GLY A 517 21.36 -3.41 20.14
N ARG A 518 20.22 -2.71 20.23
CA ARG A 518 18.90 -3.36 20.22
C ARG A 518 18.54 -3.85 18.81
N ALA A 519 17.99 -5.05 18.70
CA ALA A 519 17.30 -5.50 17.49
C ALA A 519 15.87 -4.94 17.51
N LEU A 520 15.56 -4.07 16.57
CA LEU A 520 14.25 -3.45 16.38
C LEU A 520 13.58 -4.02 15.13
N ALA A 521 12.34 -4.46 15.24
CA ALA A 521 11.59 -5.03 14.12
C ALA A 521 10.23 -4.36 13.94
N TRP A 522 9.80 -4.30 12.68
CA TRP A 522 8.47 -3.91 12.25
C TRP A 522 7.91 -5.02 11.38
N GLY A 523 6.58 -5.16 11.32
CA GLY A 523 5.93 -5.99 10.30
C GLY A 523 4.70 -5.32 9.74
N TRP A 524 4.28 -5.78 8.57
CA TRP A 524 3.05 -5.33 7.95
C TRP A 524 1.84 -5.83 8.73
N VAL A 525 0.92 -4.91 9.07
CA VAL A 525 -0.38 -5.28 9.61
C VAL A 525 -1.38 -5.40 8.46
N LYS A 526 -1.79 -6.64 8.17
CA LYS A 526 -2.69 -6.98 7.06
C LYS A 526 -4.06 -6.34 7.29
N GLU A 527 -4.64 -5.76 6.24
CA GLU A 527 -6.04 -5.30 6.28
C GLU A 527 -6.99 -6.47 6.49
N THR A 528 -8.07 -6.24 7.24
CA THR A 528 -9.14 -7.24 7.39
C THR A 528 -10.46 -6.79 6.76
N ARG A 529 -10.46 -5.61 6.11
CA ARG A 529 -11.54 -5.10 5.26
C ARG A 529 -11.28 -5.43 3.78
N GLY A 530 -12.36 -5.58 3.00
CA GLY A 530 -12.27 -5.90 1.57
C GLY A 530 -11.78 -4.75 0.70
N VAL A 531 -11.46 -5.05 -0.56
CA VAL A 531 -10.93 -4.09 -1.56
C VAL A 531 -11.82 -2.86 -1.71
N HIS A 532 -13.15 -3.01 -1.72
CA HIS A 532 -14.09 -1.88 -1.78
C HIS A 532 -13.89 -0.89 -0.64
N ALA A 533 -13.79 -1.37 0.60
CA ALA A 533 -13.60 -0.52 1.77
C ALA A 533 -12.20 0.12 1.82
N GLN A 534 -11.17 -0.56 1.29
CA GLN A 534 -9.83 0.03 1.13
C GLN A 534 -9.84 1.15 0.08
N TRP A 535 -10.53 0.93 -1.04
CA TRP A 535 -10.72 1.92 -2.09
C TRP A 535 -11.43 3.17 -1.59
N ASP A 536 -12.56 3.00 -0.90
CA ASP A 536 -13.34 4.10 -0.34
C ASP A 536 -12.55 4.88 0.71
N ALA A 537 -11.75 4.21 1.54
CA ALA A 537 -10.88 4.87 2.51
C ALA A 537 -9.71 5.62 1.85
N GLY A 538 -9.28 5.22 0.64
CA GLY A 538 -8.16 5.83 -0.06
C GLY A 538 -6.78 5.41 0.46
N TRP A 539 -6.72 4.47 1.40
CA TRP A 539 -5.49 3.92 1.95
C TRP A 539 -5.66 2.47 2.39
N SER A 540 -4.55 1.73 2.47
CA SER A 540 -4.53 0.33 2.86
C SER A 540 -3.19 -0.03 3.51
N GLY A 541 -3.24 -0.73 4.64
CA GLY A 541 -2.06 -1.23 5.33
C GLY A 541 -1.37 -0.19 6.22
N LEU A 542 -0.64 -0.71 7.20
CA LEU A 542 0.24 0.01 8.11
C LEU A 542 1.33 -0.93 8.60
N LEU A 543 2.32 -0.39 9.30
CA LEU A 543 3.33 -1.17 10.01
C LEU A 543 3.00 -1.25 11.49
N SER A 544 3.39 -2.36 12.12
CA SER A 544 3.31 -2.54 13.56
C SER A 544 4.12 -1.46 14.29
N LEU A 545 3.91 -1.37 15.60
CA LEU A 545 4.82 -0.68 16.49
C LEU A 545 6.24 -1.24 16.36
N PRO A 546 7.29 -0.42 16.60
CA PRO A 546 8.65 -0.91 16.73
C PRO A 546 8.74 -1.90 17.89
N ARG A 547 9.26 -3.10 17.63
CA ARG A 547 9.40 -4.18 18.60
C ARG A 547 10.85 -4.45 18.90
N GLU A 548 11.23 -4.47 20.18
CA GLU A 548 12.53 -4.95 20.62
C GLU A 548 12.52 -6.48 20.69
N LEU A 549 13.39 -7.12 19.90
CA LEU A 549 13.57 -8.57 19.88
C LEU A 549 14.76 -8.96 20.75
N SER A 550 14.65 -10.09 21.47
CA SER A 550 15.77 -10.67 22.19
C SER A 550 15.64 -12.18 22.35
N VAL A 551 16.78 -12.86 22.45
CA VAL A 551 16.86 -14.28 22.82
C VAL A 551 17.77 -14.39 24.04
N ASN A 552 17.33 -15.07 25.09
CA ASN A 552 18.15 -15.28 26.29
C ASN A 552 19.09 -16.49 26.13
N ALA A 553 19.97 -16.70 27.11
CA ALA A 553 20.95 -17.80 27.08
C ALA A 553 20.32 -19.22 27.05
N ASP A 554 19.08 -19.36 27.50
CA ASP A 554 18.32 -20.62 27.46
C ASP A 554 17.55 -20.81 26.13
N GLY A 555 17.79 -19.93 25.15
CA GLY A 555 17.13 -19.92 23.84
C GLY A 555 15.70 -19.38 23.89
N GLU A 556 15.24 -18.74 24.96
CA GLU A 556 13.88 -18.19 25.03
C GLU A 556 13.81 -16.86 24.29
N PHE A 557 12.97 -16.83 23.25
CA PHE A 557 12.61 -15.63 22.53
C PHE A 557 11.68 -14.73 23.35
N ARG A 558 11.93 -13.42 23.29
CA ARG A 558 11.11 -12.36 23.87
C ARG A 558 10.96 -11.21 22.90
N GLN A 559 9.79 -10.56 22.98
CA GLN A 559 9.45 -9.41 22.17
C GLN A 559 8.63 -8.43 23.00
N ARG A 560 9.00 -7.16 22.96
CA ARG A 560 8.29 -6.08 23.65
C ARG A 560 8.21 -4.82 22.78
N PRO A 561 7.25 -3.92 23.01
CA PRO A 561 7.22 -2.63 22.33
C PRO A 561 8.45 -1.79 22.70
N ALA A 562 8.97 -1.01 21.76
CA ALA A 562 10.08 -0.10 22.02
C ALA A 562 9.77 0.87 23.18
N GLY A 563 10.79 1.14 24.00
CA GLY A 563 10.65 1.97 25.19
C GLY A 563 10.22 3.42 24.89
N GLU A 564 10.58 3.92 23.72
CA GLU A 564 10.31 5.27 23.21
C GLU A 564 8.81 5.58 23.17
N LEU A 565 7.94 4.57 22.96
CA LEU A 565 6.49 4.77 22.92
C LEU A 565 5.93 5.41 24.21
N ALA A 566 6.65 5.30 25.33
CA ALA A 566 6.29 5.96 26.58
C ALA A 566 6.29 7.50 26.47
N ASP A 567 7.04 8.08 25.54
CA ASP A 567 7.12 9.53 25.34
C ASP A 567 5.88 10.10 24.62
N LEU A 568 5.06 9.24 23.99
CA LEU A 568 3.76 9.63 23.44
C LEU A 568 2.65 9.70 24.50
N ARG A 569 2.92 9.26 25.75
CA ARG A 569 1.89 9.18 26.80
C ARG A 569 1.44 10.56 27.26
N GLY A 570 0.18 10.86 27.02
CA GLY A 570 -0.53 12.04 27.47
C GLY A 570 -1.33 11.78 28.76
N ARG A 571 -2.65 12.02 28.70
CA ARG A 571 -3.54 11.93 29.86
C ARG A 571 -3.57 10.50 30.42
N HIS A 572 -3.35 10.38 31.72
CA HIS A 572 -3.34 9.11 32.45
C HIS A 572 -4.64 8.86 33.23
N VAL A 573 -5.09 7.61 33.22
CA VAL A 573 -6.19 7.08 34.03
C VAL A 573 -5.71 5.75 34.63
N GLY A 574 -5.97 5.54 35.93
CA GLY A 574 -5.53 4.33 36.63
C GLY A 574 -6.65 3.69 37.44
N LEU A 575 -6.55 2.37 37.59
CA LEU A 575 -7.39 1.54 38.44
C LEU A 575 -6.54 0.48 39.14
N ASP A 576 -6.23 0.70 40.42
CA ASP A 576 -5.40 -0.21 41.22
C ASP A 576 -6.21 -1.09 42.16
N GLY A 577 -5.82 -2.36 42.26
CA GLY A 577 -6.28 -3.28 43.30
C GLY A 577 -7.79 -3.49 43.34
N ARG A 578 -8.40 -3.80 42.19
CA ARG A 578 -9.85 -4.05 42.07
C ARG A 578 -10.16 -5.53 41.87
N ALA A 579 -10.86 -6.10 42.84
CA ALA A 579 -11.55 -7.36 42.66
C ALA A 579 -12.88 -7.11 41.96
N LEU A 580 -13.07 -7.68 40.77
CA LEU A 580 -14.34 -7.57 40.04
C LEU A 580 -15.31 -8.67 40.50
N GLY A 581 -16.53 -8.26 40.85
CA GLY A 581 -17.62 -9.16 41.21
C GLY A 581 -18.35 -9.74 39.99
N ALA A 582 -19.19 -10.75 40.23
CA ALA A 582 -19.97 -11.41 39.19
C ALA A 582 -20.89 -10.42 38.44
N GLY A 583 -20.69 -10.27 37.13
CA GLY A 583 -21.48 -9.36 36.28
C GLY A 583 -21.18 -7.87 36.50
N GLU A 584 -20.08 -7.57 37.17
CA GLU A 584 -19.60 -6.20 37.32
C GLU A 584 -19.08 -5.67 35.99
N TYR A 585 -19.50 -4.45 35.66
CA TYR A 585 -19.05 -3.67 34.52
C TYR A 585 -18.58 -2.32 35.04
N ALA A 586 -17.35 -1.94 34.72
CA ALA A 586 -16.72 -0.72 35.19
C ALA A 586 -16.12 0.05 34.00
N PRO A 587 -16.79 1.11 33.52
CA PRO A 587 -16.20 1.99 32.51
C PRO A 587 -15.00 2.73 33.08
N LEU A 588 -13.99 2.96 32.25
CA LEU A 588 -12.85 3.82 32.55
C LEU A 588 -13.16 5.25 32.09
N ASP A 589 -12.56 6.24 32.74
CA ASP A 589 -12.63 7.65 32.32
C ASP A 589 -11.68 7.91 31.13
N LEU A 590 -11.74 7.04 30.12
CA LEU A 590 -10.93 7.05 28.91
C LEU A 590 -11.88 7.04 27.71
N SER A 591 -11.65 7.95 26.76
CA SER A 591 -12.45 8.07 25.54
C SER A 591 -11.55 8.34 24.36
N GLY A 592 -11.98 7.95 23.17
CA GLY A 592 -11.23 8.07 21.93
C GLY A 592 -10.79 6.69 21.42
N ASN A 593 -9.83 6.67 20.52
CA ASN A 593 -9.34 5.43 19.92
C ASN A 593 -7.82 5.45 19.69
N ALA A 594 -7.08 6.28 20.44
CA ALA A 594 -5.61 6.35 20.39
C ALA A 594 -5.06 6.32 21.82
N TYR A 595 -4.73 5.14 22.33
CA TYR A 595 -4.30 4.95 23.72
C TYR A 595 -3.50 3.66 23.94
N GLU A 596 -2.73 3.65 25.01
CA GLU A 596 -2.08 2.47 25.59
C GLU A 596 -2.76 2.07 26.88
N LEU A 597 -2.88 0.77 27.15
CA LEU A 597 -3.19 0.21 28.47
C LEU A 597 -2.10 -0.74 28.93
N ALA A 598 -1.69 -0.64 30.19
CA ALA A 598 -0.91 -1.65 30.89
C ALA A 598 -1.82 -2.32 31.95
N VAL A 599 -1.99 -3.64 31.87
CA VAL A 599 -2.94 -4.38 32.72
C VAL A 599 -2.24 -5.59 33.33
N ASP A 600 -2.21 -5.66 34.66
CA ASP A 600 -1.83 -6.87 35.38
C ASP A 600 -3.09 -7.50 36.00
N VAL A 601 -3.44 -8.70 35.55
CA VAL A 601 -4.68 -9.35 35.96
C VAL A 601 -4.44 -10.80 36.36
N ALA A 602 -5.15 -11.26 37.38
CA ALA A 602 -5.21 -12.65 37.77
C ALA A 602 -6.65 -13.17 37.70
N VAL A 603 -6.80 -14.41 37.26
CA VAL A 603 -8.09 -15.10 37.17
C VAL A 603 -8.06 -16.37 38.01
N GLU A 604 -9.17 -16.68 38.69
CA GLU A 604 -9.32 -17.88 39.51
C GLU A 604 -10.53 -18.69 39.06
N GLY A 605 -10.37 -20.01 38.94
CA GLY A 605 -11.45 -20.93 38.60
C GLY A 605 -11.85 -20.85 37.13
N ASP A 606 -13.14 -20.61 36.86
CA ASP A 606 -13.71 -20.50 35.52
C ASP A 606 -14.02 -19.04 35.13
N ALA A 607 -13.33 -18.08 35.76
CA ALA A 607 -13.51 -16.66 35.49
C ALA A 607 -12.80 -16.22 34.21
N THR A 608 -13.43 -15.31 33.49
CA THR A 608 -12.82 -14.63 32.33
C THR A 608 -12.82 -13.13 32.58
N PHE A 609 -11.63 -12.52 32.51
CA PHE A 609 -11.48 -11.07 32.47
C PHE A 609 -11.89 -10.56 31.08
N GLU A 610 -12.66 -9.46 31.03
CA GLU A 610 -12.97 -8.75 29.79
C GLU A 610 -12.47 -7.31 29.87
N LEU A 611 -11.73 -6.88 28.85
CA LEU A 611 -11.40 -5.49 28.56
C LEU A 611 -12.19 -5.08 27.32
N GLY A 612 -13.18 -4.20 27.50
CA GLY A 612 -13.96 -3.60 26.43
C GLY A 612 -13.21 -2.44 25.79
N LEU A 613 -13.10 -2.47 24.47
CA LEU A 613 -12.49 -1.44 23.63
C LEU A 613 -13.53 -0.97 22.60
N PHE A 614 -13.42 0.25 22.10
CA PHE A 614 -14.32 0.80 21.09
C PHE A 614 -15.81 0.69 21.46
N GLU A 615 -16.15 0.95 22.72
CA GLU A 615 -17.51 0.75 23.21
C GLU A 615 -18.41 1.94 22.83
N SER A 616 -19.36 1.69 21.94
CA SER A 616 -20.47 2.62 21.68
C SER A 616 -21.36 2.80 22.93
N PRO A 617 -22.08 3.93 23.07
CA PRO A 617 -22.91 4.19 24.25
C PRO A 617 -23.98 3.12 24.54
N THR A 618 -24.43 2.40 23.52
CA THR A 618 -25.41 1.31 23.66
C THR A 618 -24.79 -0.09 23.63
N LEU A 619 -23.45 -0.20 23.58
CA LEU A 619 -22.70 -1.45 23.39
C LEU A 619 -23.16 -2.22 22.13
N ALA A 620 -23.60 -1.50 21.10
CA ALA A 620 -24.03 -2.10 19.83
C ALA A 620 -22.81 -2.44 18.95
N GLU A 621 -21.77 -1.60 19.01
CA GLU A 621 -20.42 -1.90 18.55
C GLU A 621 -19.45 -1.86 19.75
N ARG A 622 -18.57 -2.87 19.81
CA ARG A 622 -17.44 -3.01 20.74
C ARG A 622 -16.48 -4.12 20.29
N THR A 623 -15.20 -3.97 20.62
CA THR A 623 -14.19 -5.03 20.55
C THR A 623 -13.89 -5.51 21.97
N VAL A 624 -13.77 -6.81 22.20
CA VAL A 624 -13.55 -7.34 23.56
C VAL A 624 -12.29 -8.18 23.62
N LEU A 625 -11.31 -7.74 24.41
CA LEU A 625 -10.18 -8.57 24.79
C LEU A 625 -10.58 -9.43 26.00
N ARG A 626 -10.37 -10.74 25.91
CA ARG A 626 -10.68 -11.72 26.97
C ARG A 626 -9.44 -12.45 27.43
N TYR A 627 -9.31 -12.67 28.73
CA TYR A 627 -8.30 -13.55 29.32
C TYR A 627 -8.97 -14.55 30.27
N ASP A 628 -8.71 -15.85 30.06
CA ASP A 628 -9.35 -16.95 30.77
C ASP A 628 -8.37 -17.86 31.56
N GLY A 629 -7.09 -17.49 31.62
CA GLY A 629 -6.03 -18.28 32.27
C GLY A 629 -5.17 -19.05 31.28
N ASP A 630 -5.73 -19.46 30.13
CA ASP A 630 -5.02 -20.22 29.12
C ASP A 630 -4.71 -19.39 27.88
N ARG A 631 -5.57 -18.42 27.54
CA ARG A 631 -5.46 -17.64 26.30
C ARG A 631 -5.87 -16.19 26.51
N VAL A 632 -5.31 -15.33 25.66
CA VAL A 632 -5.82 -13.98 25.42
C VAL A 632 -6.49 -13.97 24.05
N THR A 633 -7.74 -13.51 23.98
CA THR A 633 -8.55 -13.49 22.75
C THR A 633 -9.09 -12.09 22.48
N VAL A 634 -8.85 -11.56 21.29
CA VAL A 634 -9.52 -10.35 20.80
C VAL A 634 -10.75 -10.79 20.00
N ASP A 635 -11.92 -10.62 20.60
CA ASP A 635 -13.21 -10.90 19.98
C ASP A 635 -13.69 -9.68 19.17
N ARG A 636 -13.89 -9.92 17.88
CA ARG A 636 -14.27 -8.91 16.88
C ARG A 636 -15.70 -9.07 16.35
N GLU A 637 -16.50 -9.99 16.91
CA GLU A 637 -17.85 -10.30 16.42
C GLU A 637 -18.73 -9.04 16.36
N GLN A 638 -18.55 -8.13 17.33
CA GLN A 638 -19.29 -6.88 17.49
C GLN A 638 -18.46 -5.63 17.15
N SER A 639 -17.25 -5.77 16.59
CA SER A 639 -16.37 -4.62 16.32
C SER A 639 -16.83 -3.77 15.15
N THR A 640 -17.58 -4.34 14.21
CA THR A 640 -18.07 -3.67 13.00
C THR A 640 -19.36 -4.31 12.50
N ARG A 641 -20.02 -3.69 11.52
CA ARG A 641 -21.22 -4.26 10.90
C ARG A 641 -20.86 -5.49 10.08
N PRO A 642 -21.79 -6.46 9.93
CA PRO A 642 -21.57 -7.59 9.04
C PRO A 642 -21.24 -7.13 7.62
N HIS A 643 -20.26 -7.80 6.98
CA HIS A 643 -19.78 -7.58 5.60
C HIS A 643 -18.80 -6.42 5.39
N ASP A 644 -18.59 -5.53 6.37
CA ASP A 644 -17.65 -4.41 6.23
C ASP A 644 -16.18 -4.85 6.45
N ALA A 645 -15.95 -5.84 7.31
CA ALA A 645 -14.64 -6.47 7.53
C ALA A 645 -14.77 -7.88 8.12
N ASP A 646 -13.66 -8.62 8.19
CA ASP A 646 -13.54 -9.86 8.96
C ASP A 646 -13.76 -9.58 10.46
N ARG A 647 -14.56 -10.45 11.08
CA ARG A 647 -15.00 -10.37 12.48
C ARG A 647 -14.63 -11.62 13.28
N GLU A 648 -13.88 -12.54 12.70
CA GLU A 648 -13.41 -13.73 13.40
C GLU A 648 -12.49 -13.34 14.57
N PRO A 649 -12.58 -14.01 15.72
CA PRO A 649 -11.69 -13.73 16.84
C PRO A 649 -10.24 -14.10 16.49
N ARG A 650 -9.30 -13.41 17.14
CA ARG A 650 -7.87 -13.76 17.14
C ARG A 650 -7.47 -14.15 18.55
N SER A 651 -6.61 -15.15 18.71
CA SER A 651 -6.24 -15.66 20.04
C SER A 651 -4.78 -16.08 20.13
N MET A 652 -4.12 -15.68 21.21
CA MET A 652 -2.78 -16.15 21.57
C MET A 652 -2.82 -16.99 22.86
N PRO A 653 -2.06 -18.08 22.95
CA PRO A 653 -1.88 -18.80 24.20
C PRO A 653 -1.09 -17.93 25.19
N VAL A 654 -1.39 -18.05 26.48
CA VAL A 654 -0.60 -17.50 27.61
C VAL A 654 -0.41 -18.60 28.65
N GLU A 655 0.42 -18.39 29.66
CA GLU A 655 0.70 -19.41 30.68
C GLU A 655 0.43 -18.90 32.09
N GLY A 656 -0.42 -19.61 32.83
CA GLY A 656 -0.64 -19.41 34.26
C GLY A 656 -1.85 -18.54 34.61
N ASP A 657 -2.10 -18.43 35.91
CA ASP A 657 -3.31 -17.82 36.49
C ASP A 657 -3.23 -16.27 36.56
N SER A 658 -2.16 -15.67 36.04
CA SER A 658 -2.04 -14.23 35.87
C SER A 658 -1.25 -13.87 34.63
N VAL A 659 -1.55 -12.72 34.03
CA VAL A 659 -0.89 -12.19 32.83
C VAL A 659 -0.64 -10.69 32.98
N SER A 660 0.48 -10.23 32.44
CA SER A 660 0.76 -8.80 32.21
C SER A 660 0.52 -8.47 30.75
N LEU A 661 -0.33 -7.49 30.47
CA LEU A 661 -0.72 -7.07 29.12
C LEU A 661 -0.32 -5.63 28.87
N ARG A 662 0.32 -5.36 27.73
CA ARG A 662 0.36 -4.02 27.11
C ARG A 662 -0.51 -4.02 25.86
N VAL A 663 -1.56 -3.21 25.88
CA VAL A 663 -2.55 -3.11 24.80
C VAL A 663 -2.44 -1.73 24.17
N PHE A 664 -2.17 -1.67 22.88
CA PHE A 664 -2.15 -0.44 22.11
C PHE A 664 -3.36 -0.42 21.18
N VAL A 665 -4.09 0.68 21.20
CA VAL A 665 -5.23 0.90 20.32
C VAL A 665 -5.00 2.18 19.54
N ASP A 666 -4.91 2.05 18.21
CA ASP A 666 -4.70 3.17 17.30
C ASP A 666 -5.68 3.14 16.13
N CYS A 667 -6.83 3.76 16.36
CA CYS A 667 -7.95 3.90 15.45
C CYS A 667 -8.47 2.56 14.93
N SER A 668 -7.84 1.96 13.94
CA SER A 668 -8.26 0.67 13.37
C SER A 668 -7.32 -0.50 13.68
N VAL A 669 -6.29 -0.34 14.51
CA VAL A 669 -5.39 -1.43 14.94
C VAL A 669 -5.40 -1.62 16.46
N VAL A 670 -5.29 -2.88 16.87
CA VAL A 670 -5.06 -3.30 18.26
C VAL A 670 -3.83 -4.20 18.30
N GLU A 671 -2.80 -3.82 19.06
CA GLU A 671 -1.65 -4.68 19.36
C GLU A 671 -1.64 -5.06 20.84
N VAL A 672 -1.53 -6.34 21.13
CA VAL A 672 -1.54 -6.89 22.49
C VAL A 672 -0.25 -7.65 22.74
N PHE A 673 0.56 -7.16 23.67
CA PHE A 673 1.77 -7.81 24.14
C PHE A 673 1.49 -8.48 25.49
N ALA A 674 1.73 -9.78 25.61
CA ALA A 674 1.60 -10.53 26.85
C ALA A 674 2.97 -10.95 27.39
N ASP A 675 3.19 -10.64 28.67
CA ASP A 675 4.36 -11.02 29.47
C ASP A 675 5.73 -10.69 28.82
N ASP A 676 5.78 -9.61 28.02
CA ASP A 676 6.94 -9.21 27.20
C ASP A 676 7.50 -10.38 26.34
N GLN A 677 6.61 -11.28 25.89
CA GLN A 677 6.99 -12.50 25.18
C GLN A 677 6.15 -12.76 23.94
N ARG A 678 4.82 -12.68 24.05
CA ARG A 678 3.89 -13.02 22.96
C ARG A 678 3.17 -11.78 22.47
N CYS A 679 2.83 -11.74 21.19
CA CYS A 679 2.11 -10.63 20.60
C CYS A 679 0.90 -11.12 19.78
N LEU A 680 -0.16 -10.33 19.77
CA LEU A 680 -1.32 -10.49 18.91
C LEU A 680 -1.70 -9.12 18.36
N THR A 681 -1.61 -8.98 17.05
CA THR A 681 -1.98 -7.77 16.32
C THR A 681 -3.26 -8.01 15.53
N THR A 682 -4.19 -7.08 15.49
CA THR A 682 -5.38 -7.22 14.64
C THR A 682 -5.98 -5.90 14.21
N ARG A 683 -6.72 -5.92 13.12
CA ARG A 683 -7.50 -4.78 12.64
C ARG A 683 -8.94 -4.82 13.14
N VAL A 684 -9.49 -3.64 13.39
CA VAL A 684 -10.87 -3.39 13.83
C VAL A 684 -11.41 -2.13 13.15
N TYR A 685 -12.67 -2.15 12.71
CA TYR A 685 -13.25 -1.05 11.92
C TYR A 685 -14.62 -0.63 12.47
N PRO A 686 -14.71 -0.05 13.68
CA PRO A 686 -15.98 0.42 14.23
C PRO A 686 -16.64 1.43 13.29
N THR A 687 -17.87 1.16 12.85
CA THR A 687 -18.55 2.03 11.88
C THR A 687 -19.01 3.35 12.49
N ARG A 688 -19.11 3.38 13.82
CA ARG A 688 -19.51 4.56 14.58
C ARG A 688 -18.30 5.29 15.15
N ALA A 689 -18.17 6.57 14.82
CA ALA A 689 -17.16 7.44 15.42
C ALA A 689 -17.37 7.66 16.94
N ASP A 690 -18.56 7.39 17.48
CA ASP A 690 -18.85 7.43 18.92
C ASP A 690 -18.64 6.07 19.63
N ALA A 691 -18.05 5.08 18.95
CA ALA A 691 -17.60 3.83 19.54
C ALA A 691 -16.20 4.01 20.15
N ASP A 692 -16.12 4.78 21.22
CA ASP A 692 -14.89 5.34 21.77
C ASP A 692 -14.68 5.06 23.26
N GLY A 693 -15.55 4.26 23.88
CA GLY A 693 -15.49 3.91 25.30
C GLY A 693 -14.57 2.74 25.61
N VAL A 694 -14.09 2.70 26.85
CA VAL A 694 -13.26 1.61 27.40
C VAL A 694 -13.82 1.15 28.75
N SER A 695 -13.82 -0.16 29.00
CA SER A 695 -14.30 -0.72 30.27
C SER A 695 -13.57 -1.99 30.67
N VAL A 696 -13.67 -2.33 31.96
CA VAL A 696 -13.32 -3.66 32.47
C VAL A 696 -14.54 -4.36 33.01
N ALA A 697 -14.62 -5.67 32.80
CA ALA A 697 -15.69 -6.51 33.28
C ALA A 697 -15.22 -7.92 33.64
N LEU A 698 -16.08 -8.63 34.37
CA LEU A 698 -15.94 -10.06 34.62
C LEU A 698 -17.05 -10.81 33.88
N ARG A 699 -16.69 -11.68 32.94
CA ARG A 699 -17.62 -12.63 32.34
C ARG A 699 -17.69 -13.88 33.21
N ARG A 700 -18.91 -14.19 33.65
CA ARG A 700 -19.15 -15.20 34.69
C ARG A 700 -19.07 -16.62 34.12
N GLY A 701 -18.24 -17.46 34.74
CA GLY A 701 -18.37 -18.92 34.71
C GLY A 701 -19.39 -19.43 35.74
N GLU A 702 -19.92 -20.65 35.54
CA GLU A 702 -20.94 -21.26 36.40
C GLU A 702 -20.46 -21.50 37.85
N GLY A 703 -19.15 -21.52 38.11
CA GLY A 703 -18.49 -21.95 39.34
C GLY A 703 -18.14 -20.88 40.38
N GLY A 704 -18.35 -19.59 40.11
CA GLY A 704 -18.09 -18.51 41.07
C GLY A 704 -16.62 -18.07 41.14
N GLY A 705 -15.89 -18.16 40.02
CA GLY A 705 -14.53 -17.64 39.87
C GLY A 705 -14.40 -16.14 40.15
N ARG A 706 -13.16 -15.67 40.30
CA ARG A 706 -12.80 -14.29 40.64
C ARG A 706 -11.82 -13.73 39.62
N VAL A 707 -11.95 -12.43 39.33
CA VAL A 707 -10.93 -11.64 38.61
C VAL A 707 -10.35 -10.61 39.57
N ASP A 708 -9.03 -10.56 39.65
CA ASP A 708 -8.26 -9.59 40.43
C ASP A 708 -7.44 -8.72 39.47
N VAL A 709 -7.93 -7.51 39.20
CA VAL A 709 -7.16 -6.49 38.45
C VAL A 709 -6.19 -5.89 39.45
N ARG A 710 -4.93 -6.33 39.38
CA ARG A 710 -3.87 -5.91 40.31
C ARG A 710 -3.48 -4.45 40.04
N SER A 711 -3.31 -4.12 38.77
CA SER A 711 -3.05 -2.78 38.24
C SER A 711 -3.68 -2.67 36.86
N LEU A 712 -4.22 -1.49 36.56
CA LEU A 712 -4.56 -1.06 35.21
C LEU A 712 -4.20 0.41 35.09
N ASP A 713 -3.29 0.72 34.19
CA ASP A 713 -2.95 2.08 33.79
C ASP A 713 -3.31 2.27 32.32
N ALA A 714 -3.83 3.43 31.98
CA ALA A 714 -4.10 3.79 30.60
C ALA A 714 -3.65 5.21 30.29
N TRP A 715 -3.10 5.41 29.11
CA TRP A 715 -2.60 6.69 28.62
C TRP A 715 -3.19 6.97 27.23
N GLU A 716 -3.77 8.16 27.04
CA GLU A 716 -3.97 8.68 25.69
C GLU A 716 -2.60 8.84 25.01
N LEU A 717 -2.48 8.49 23.73
CA LEU A 717 -1.23 8.62 22.98
C LEU A 717 -1.29 9.77 21.96
N ASP A 718 -0.22 10.55 21.91
CA ASP A 718 0.00 11.59 20.92
C ASP A 718 0.30 11.00 19.53
N ALA A 719 0.08 11.81 18.48
CA ALA A 719 0.28 11.38 17.10
C ALA A 719 1.75 11.47 16.67
N THR A 720 2.16 10.58 15.76
CA THR A 720 3.53 10.44 15.24
C THR A 720 3.81 11.21 13.96
N PHE A 721 2.75 11.65 13.29
CA PHE A 721 2.84 12.60 12.18
C PHE A 721 2.28 13.93 12.65
N GLU A 722 3.00 15.03 12.41
CA GLU A 722 2.49 16.36 12.72
C GLU A 722 1.27 16.69 11.84
N ALA A 723 0.07 16.55 12.38
CA ALA A 723 -1.07 17.29 11.86
C ALA A 723 -0.82 18.76 12.17
N ARG A 724 -0.75 19.61 11.14
CA ARG A 724 -0.64 21.07 11.30
C ARG A 724 -1.63 21.51 12.39
N LYS A 725 -1.15 22.18 13.45
CA LYS A 725 -2.00 22.72 14.52
C LYS A 725 -3.19 23.44 13.87
N ARG A 726 -4.42 22.97 14.11
CA ARG A 726 -5.64 23.66 13.66
C ARG A 726 -5.51 25.15 14.03
N ALA A 727 -5.44 26.00 13.02
CA ALA A 727 -5.30 27.46 13.17
C ALA A 727 -6.54 28.10 13.79
#